data_AF-A0A7Z1GRB0-F1
#
_entry.id   AF-A0A7Z1GRB0-F1
#
_cell.length_a   1.000
_cell.length_b   1.000
_cell.length_c   1.000
_cell.angle_alpha   90.00
_cell.angle_beta   90.00
_cell.angle_gamma   90.00
#
_symmetry.space_group_name_H-M   'P 1'
#
loop_
_entity.id
_entity.type
_entity.pdbx_description
1 polymer ?
#
loop_
_entity_poly.entity_id
_entity_poly.type
_entity_poly.pdbx_seq_one_letter_code
_entity_poly.pdbx_strand_id
1 'polypeptide(L)'
;MTRKVLRRSTIIPIDLYIERAADRQLKSIVDEMGRPGYVLVARQMGKTNLLIHMKRTRTDDLVLYKDLSAQFDTSRTFFRDIIDSLIESFEELQPYEELIVSQRNDKIEANVEYDRHLRVLLKHTDKRIIIVLDEIDSLVNAPFSDVIFAQIRSMYFSRINFPEYERLTYVLSGVAEPTDLIKNKNISPFNIGEKIYLEDFGFSEFEAFIYKSKIDVSEEVISSIYDWTSGNPRMTWDICTEIEDMLIADQMVDSKTVAEVVNKLYLRDFDRAPVDHIRILVDSDKIIRDAIASIRWGKSEFVDDKTKSRLYLSGITGSAGGEVKIKNRIIDEALSDSWLKSITPTATSPIILALSYYALGDHPSVISAFEEIKADRALASKLTINNRLNFATSYLWMKKTELALDEFKYCLSISTGNANRQESELRIGNTLFYFKEHECAVEFFEAASNGPSSILKYNAQLQLAECYRASGLENNPKTLEIIEDLLLTLDTPDIHASEAGRTLYVASTVLRSNILMDIGRYEEADISLGKAFPMAVFTAQPKLLLLRYECVRNDALQRQDILVQLCNIVMSNSLVTRMFDEADLHFDNKQVAQVLSCLLEQNMLELFEEFLDYISSKSFAPNICRTEIIMTCVASIPSLGERASQVGLLLYAATNYLDDDVPLKVKLKLYRQISSYTDLPNSTMWRIRYLDEISKHTEFDHITVDDIQALSFTAFQLRKEKQFEKLEGLYNFWKKISTSAIELTPYWSIFVIAHAMLFKREIKCLPEARENAQQALDLIQLHHKDIFANSRSEEFHAVKRHADEILRLRAEHDPFRHIGRNQKIQVSYGEDKVVVVKFKQVREDLIGGKCVLINELI
;
A
#
# COMPACT_ATOMS: atom_id res chain seq x y z
N MET A 1 21.22 -55.26 -27.23
CA MET A 1 22.13 -54.09 -27.19
C MET A 1 23.38 -54.47 -26.38
N THR A 2 24.63 -54.17 -26.78
CA THR A 2 25.84 -54.73 -26.09
C THR A 2 26.59 -53.76 -25.16
N ARG A 3 26.27 -52.46 -25.13
CA ARG A 3 26.91 -51.48 -24.23
C ARG A 3 25.95 -50.36 -23.84
N LYS A 4 25.82 -50.13 -22.53
CA LYS A 4 25.00 -49.06 -21.94
C LYS A 4 25.49 -47.66 -22.36
N VAL A 5 24.61 -46.88 -22.96
CA VAL A 5 24.79 -45.52 -23.45
C VAL A 5 24.30 -44.52 -22.41
N LEU A 6 23.10 -44.70 -21.86
CA LEU A 6 22.51 -43.81 -20.87
C LEU A 6 23.06 -44.12 -19.48
N ARG A 7 23.84 -43.19 -18.93
CA ARG A 7 24.32 -43.26 -17.56
C ARG A 7 23.52 -42.33 -16.66
N ARG A 8 23.44 -42.66 -15.38
CA ARG A 8 22.84 -41.77 -14.36
C ARG A 8 23.81 -40.64 -14.05
N SER A 9 23.95 -39.67 -14.95
CA SER A 9 24.73 -38.44 -14.75
C SER A 9 23.82 -37.22 -14.70
N THR A 10 24.12 -36.27 -13.82
CA THR A 10 23.39 -34.99 -13.71
C THR A 10 23.76 -34.03 -14.84
N ILE A 11 25.01 -34.10 -15.30
CA ILE A 11 25.50 -33.36 -16.47
C ILE A 11 25.44 -34.30 -17.68
N ILE A 12 24.78 -33.85 -18.74
CA ILE A 12 24.60 -34.63 -19.97
C ILE A 12 25.87 -34.52 -20.84
N PRO A 13 26.36 -35.65 -21.39
CA PRO A 13 27.42 -35.66 -22.39
C PRO A 13 27.01 -34.88 -23.66
N ILE A 14 27.96 -34.20 -24.30
CA ILE A 14 27.66 -33.34 -25.46
C ILE A 14 27.10 -34.12 -26.66
N ASP A 15 27.53 -35.38 -26.81
CA ASP A 15 27.05 -36.32 -27.82
C ASP A 15 25.60 -36.76 -27.61
N LEU A 16 25.08 -36.64 -26.38
CA LEU A 16 23.71 -36.98 -26.01
C LEU A 16 22.83 -35.75 -25.76
N TYR A 17 23.39 -34.54 -25.80
CA TYR A 17 22.64 -33.30 -25.62
C TYR A 17 21.75 -33.02 -26.85
N ILE A 18 20.52 -32.58 -26.61
CA ILE A 18 19.57 -32.16 -27.64
C ILE A 18 19.37 -30.66 -27.53
N GLU A 19 19.71 -29.94 -28.61
CA GLU A 19 19.48 -28.50 -28.70
C GLU A 19 17.98 -28.21 -28.82
N ARG A 20 17.48 -27.40 -27.89
CA ARG A 20 16.08 -26.98 -27.82
C ARG A 20 15.89 -25.59 -28.41
N ALA A 21 14.64 -25.13 -28.47
CA ALA A 21 14.32 -23.74 -28.75
C ALA A 21 15.07 -22.75 -27.81
N ALA A 22 15.19 -23.11 -26.53
CA ALA A 22 15.89 -22.31 -25.53
C ALA A 22 17.38 -22.11 -25.85
N ASP A 23 18.06 -23.13 -26.41
CA ASP A 23 19.47 -23.03 -26.83
C ASP A 23 19.65 -21.97 -27.92
N ARG A 24 18.75 -21.96 -28.91
CA ARG A 24 18.76 -20.97 -29.99
C ARG A 24 18.47 -19.58 -29.47
N GLN A 25 17.53 -19.43 -28.55
CA GLN A 25 17.21 -18.14 -27.93
C GLN A 25 18.38 -17.62 -27.08
N LEU A 26 18.94 -18.46 -26.21
CA LEU A 26 20.11 -18.12 -25.39
C LEU A 26 21.30 -17.72 -26.28
N LYS A 27 21.52 -18.45 -27.38
CA LYS A 27 22.55 -18.10 -28.37
C LYS A 27 22.33 -16.71 -28.95
N SER A 28 21.11 -16.37 -29.38
CA SER A 28 20.77 -15.03 -29.91
C SER A 28 21.05 -13.93 -28.89
N ILE A 29 20.56 -14.08 -27.66
CA ILE A 29 20.74 -13.11 -26.58
C ILE A 29 22.22 -12.85 -26.30
N VAL A 30 23.00 -13.92 -26.23
CA VAL A 30 24.45 -13.84 -25.99
C VAL A 30 25.19 -13.28 -27.22
N ASP A 31 24.75 -13.58 -28.44
CA ASP A 31 25.37 -13.04 -29.65
C ASP A 31 25.15 -11.53 -29.80
N GLU A 32 23.97 -11.04 -29.41
CA GLU A 32 23.64 -9.62 -29.44
C GLU A 32 24.40 -8.81 -28.38
N MET A 33 24.82 -9.44 -27.28
CA MET A 33 25.48 -8.81 -26.12
C MET A 33 24.74 -7.60 -25.52
N GLY A 34 23.51 -7.34 -25.95
CA GLY A 34 22.71 -6.20 -25.52
C GLY A 34 22.13 -6.42 -24.14
N ARG A 35 21.01 -7.16 -24.07
CA ARG A 35 20.23 -7.34 -22.85
C ARG A 35 20.69 -8.56 -22.06
N PRO A 36 20.65 -8.54 -20.71
CA PRO A 36 20.91 -9.74 -19.92
C PRO A 36 19.83 -10.80 -20.18
N GLY A 37 20.21 -12.07 -20.27
CA GLY A 37 19.26 -13.18 -20.42
C GLY A 37 18.85 -13.76 -19.07
N TYR A 38 17.64 -14.30 -18.94
CA TYR A 38 17.28 -15.04 -17.74
C TYR A 38 16.38 -16.26 -17.98
N VAL A 39 16.65 -17.36 -17.28
CA VAL A 39 15.88 -18.60 -17.30
C VAL A 39 15.27 -18.85 -15.92
N LEU A 40 14.00 -18.50 -15.74
CA LEU A 40 13.26 -18.73 -14.50
C LEU A 40 12.19 -19.79 -14.73
N VAL A 41 12.56 -21.04 -14.46
CA VAL A 41 11.68 -22.22 -14.61
C VAL A 41 11.92 -23.21 -13.48
N ALA A 42 11.06 -24.22 -13.37
CA ALA A 42 11.16 -25.24 -12.33
C ALA A 42 12.49 -25.98 -12.29
N ARG A 43 12.79 -26.57 -11.13
CA ARG A 43 13.93 -27.50 -10.97
C ARG A 43 13.80 -28.63 -11.98
N GLN A 44 14.94 -29.16 -12.42
CA GLN A 44 15.01 -30.38 -13.24
C GLN A 44 14.45 -30.27 -14.67
N MET A 45 14.18 -29.06 -15.16
CA MET A 45 13.88 -28.78 -16.58
C MET A 45 15.13 -28.66 -17.47
N GLY A 46 16.31 -28.96 -16.92
CA GLY A 46 17.57 -28.91 -17.66
C GLY A 46 18.16 -27.51 -17.83
N LYS A 47 17.92 -26.58 -16.89
CA LYS A 47 18.51 -25.23 -16.87
C LYS A 47 20.05 -25.29 -16.84
N THR A 48 20.60 -25.97 -15.83
CA THR A 48 22.05 -26.13 -15.68
C THR A 48 22.69 -26.81 -16.89
N ASN A 49 22.03 -27.80 -17.50
CA ASN A 49 22.53 -28.45 -18.72
C ASN A 49 22.51 -27.50 -19.93
N LEU A 50 21.50 -26.63 -20.06
CA LEU A 50 21.48 -25.55 -21.07
C LEU A 50 22.67 -24.59 -20.89
N LEU A 51 22.92 -24.14 -19.67
CA LEU A 51 24.00 -23.20 -19.38
C LEU A 51 25.40 -23.82 -19.57
N ILE A 52 25.57 -25.07 -19.13
CA ILE A 52 26.82 -25.82 -19.34
C ILE A 52 27.05 -26.11 -20.83
N HIS A 53 25.99 -26.44 -21.58
CA HIS A 53 26.08 -26.62 -23.03
C HIS A 53 26.52 -25.33 -23.72
N MET A 54 25.91 -24.19 -23.39
CA MET A 54 26.35 -22.88 -23.86
C MET A 54 27.83 -22.65 -23.54
N LYS A 55 28.25 -22.83 -22.28
CA LYS A 55 29.67 -22.70 -21.89
C LYS A 55 30.61 -23.59 -22.71
N ARG A 56 30.24 -24.84 -22.99
CA ARG A 56 31.07 -25.78 -23.78
C ARG A 56 31.17 -25.40 -25.26
N THR A 57 30.15 -24.77 -25.81
CA THR A 57 30.09 -24.40 -27.24
C THR A 57 30.71 -23.03 -27.54
N ARG A 58 30.82 -22.14 -26.56
CA ARG A 58 31.37 -20.79 -26.73
C ARG A 58 32.89 -20.75 -26.48
N THR A 59 33.67 -21.33 -27.39
CA THR A 59 35.14 -21.40 -27.25
C THR A 59 35.86 -20.06 -27.46
N ASP A 60 35.21 -19.11 -28.16
CA ASP A 60 35.79 -17.80 -28.48
C ASP A 60 35.46 -16.72 -27.43
N ASP A 61 34.62 -17.05 -26.44
CA ASP A 61 34.16 -16.15 -25.39
C ASP A 61 34.65 -16.61 -24.01
N LEU A 62 34.78 -15.67 -23.06
CA LEU A 62 35.09 -15.97 -21.66
C LEU A 62 33.78 -16.19 -20.88
N VAL A 63 33.37 -17.46 -20.75
CA VAL A 63 32.14 -17.82 -20.03
C VAL A 63 32.42 -18.24 -18.60
N LEU A 64 32.20 -17.32 -17.65
CA LEU A 64 32.22 -17.65 -16.23
C LEU A 64 30.88 -18.28 -15.85
N TYR A 65 30.94 -19.48 -15.28
CA TYR A 65 29.76 -20.13 -14.70
C TYR A 65 29.91 -20.14 -13.19
N LYS A 66 28.97 -19.52 -12.49
CA LYS A 66 28.92 -19.47 -11.03
C LYS A 66 27.60 -20.05 -10.54
N ASP A 67 27.71 -21.08 -9.71
CA ASP A 67 26.59 -21.63 -8.94
C ASP A 67 26.51 -20.89 -7.61
N LEU A 68 25.36 -20.26 -7.35
CA LEU A 68 25.15 -19.44 -6.15
C LEU A 68 24.60 -20.25 -4.96
N SER A 69 24.63 -21.57 -5.01
CA SER A 69 24.37 -22.44 -3.85
C SER A 69 25.30 -22.17 -2.67
N ALA A 70 26.52 -21.66 -2.95
CA ALA A 70 27.46 -21.25 -1.92
C ALA A 70 26.98 -19.95 -1.24
N GLN A 71 26.97 -19.94 0.09
CA GLN A 71 26.55 -18.76 0.85
C GLN A 71 27.62 -17.67 0.80
N PHE A 72 27.19 -16.45 0.54
CA PHE A 72 28.00 -15.24 0.67
C PHE A 72 27.43 -14.40 1.81
N ASP A 73 28.31 -13.87 2.66
CA ASP A 73 27.87 -13.05 3.79
C ASP A 73 27.54 -11.60 3.38
N THR A 74 28.18 -11.08 2.32
CA THR A 74 28.06 -9.68 1.89
C THR A 74 28.12 -9.52 0.37
N SER A 75 27.62 -8.39 -0.16
CA SER A 75 27.80 -8.05 -1.59
C SER A 75 29.27 -7.90 -1.99
N ARG A 76 30.13 -7.42 -1.08
CA ARG A 76 31.57 -7.26 -1.36
C ARG A 76 32.25 -8.60 -1.57
N THR A 77 31.99 -9.57 -0.69
CA THR A 77 32.57 -10.91 -0.83
C THR A 77 32.08 -11.58 -2.10
N PHE A 78 30.79 -11.46 -2.41
CA PHE A 78 30.23 -11.91 -3.69
C PHE A 78 30.93 -11.26 -4.91
N PHE A 79 31.04 -9.93 -4.96
CA PHE A 79 31.63 -9.24 -6.10
C PHE A 79 33.12 -9.55 -6.27
N ARG A 80 33.88 -9.61 -5.17
CA ARG A 80 35.30 -10.00 -5.22
C ARG A 80 35.46 -11.42 -5.73
N ASP A 81 34.63 -12.34 -5.26
CA ASP A 81 34.65 -13.73 -5.70
C ASP A 81 34.33 -13.87 -7.20
N ILE A 82 33.43 -13.06 -7.79
CA ILE A 82 33.23 -13.04 -9.24
C ILE A 82 34.49 -12.59 -9.99
N ILE A 83 35.16 -11.53 -9.52
CA ILE A 83 36.40 -11.02 -10.12
C ILE A 83 37.52 -12.06 -10.02
N ASP A 84 37.70 -12.66 -8.85
CA ASP A 84 38.73 -13.67 -8.62
C ASP A 84 38.46 -14.91 -9.46
N SER A 85 37.19 -15.35 -9.54
CA SER A 85 36.79 -16.48 -10.38
C SER A 85 37.06 -16.21 -11.88
N LEU A 86 36.90 -14.97 -12.36
CA LEU A 86 37.27 -14.61 -13.74
C LEU A 86 38.78 -14.76 -13.96
N ILE A 87 39.59 -14.23 -13.06
CA ILE A 87 41.06 -14.26 -13.13
C ILE A 87 41.57 -15.70 -13.08
N GLU A 88 41.07 -16.50 -12.14
CA GLU A 88 41.46 -17.91 -11.97
C GLU A 88 41.04 -18.77 -13.16
N SER A 89 39.87 -18.50 -13.74
CA SER A 89 39.31 -19.32 -14.84
C SER A 89 39.97 -19.05 -16.20
N PHE A 90 40.58 -17.88 -16.39
CA PHE A 90 41.04 -17.43 -17.70
C PHE A 90 42.49 -16.91 -17.65
N GLU A 91 43.40 -17.66 -18.27
CA GLU A 91 44.84 -17.39 -18.29
C GLU A 91 45.19 -15.96 -18.76
N GLU A 92 44.43 -15.43 -19.73
CA GLU A 92 44.62 -14.06 -20.25
C GLU A 92 44.31 -12.94 -19.24
N LEU A 93 43.58 -13.24 -18.16
CA LEU A 93 43.24 -12.27 -17.12
C LEU A 93 44.18 -12.34 -15.90
N GLN A 94 44.93 -13.43 -15.74
CA GLN A 94 45.86 -13.64 -14.62
C GLN A 94 46.92 -12.54 -14.43
N PRO A 95 47.50 -11.92 -15.49
CA PRO A 95 48.49 -10.85 -15.32
C PRO A 95 47.98 -9.60 -14.57
N TYR A 96 46.67 -9.44 -14.41
CA TYR A 96 46.04 -8.30 -13.75
C TYR A 96 45.67 -8.56 -12.28
N GLU A 97 45.94 -9.76 -11.77
CA GLU A 97 45.63 -10.14 -10.39
C GLU A 97 46.28 -9.21 -9.37
N GLU A 98 47.61 -8.99 -9.45
CA GLU A 98 48.33 -8.13 -8.51
C GLU A 98 47.79 -6.70 -8.52
N LEU A 99 47.46 -6.17 -9.70
CA LEU A 99 46.87 -4.84 -9.85
C LEU A 99 45.52 -4.76 -9.14
N ILE A 100 44.62 -5.71 -9.41
CA ILE A 100 43.28 -5.76 -8.80
C ILE A 100 43.37 -5.93 -7.29
N VAL A 101 44.20 -6.84 -6.80
CA VAL A 101 44.40 -7.07 -5.37
C VAL A 101 44.92 -5.81 -4.68
N SER A 102 45.86 -5.09 -5.28
CA SER A 102 46.39 -3.83 -4.73
C SER A 102 45.37 -2.68 -4.71
N GLN A 103 44.33 -2.73 -5.55
CA GLN A 103 43.28 -1.72 -5.64
C GLN A 103 42.08 -1.98 -4.73
N ARG A 104 41.99 -3.16 -4.11
CA ARG A 104 40.94 -3.51 -3.14
C ARG A 104 40.93 -2.50 -1.99
N ASN A 105 39.75 -1.94 -1.71
CA ASN A 105 39.63 -0.91 -0.69
C ASN A 105 38.27 -1.02 0.01
N ASP A 106 38.29 -1.46 1.26
CA ASP A 106 37.08 -1.64 2.05
C ASP A 106 36.39 -0.30 2.39
N LYS A 107 37.03 0.84 2.14
CA LYS A 107 36.47 2.18 2.35
C LYS A 107 35.60 2.71 1.21
N ILE A 108 35.58 2.05 0.06
CA ILE A 108 34.69 2.42 -1.07
C ILE A 108 33.55 1.41 -1.19
N GLU A 109 32.38 1.82 -1.64
CA GLU A 109 31.22 0.94 -1.79
C GLU A 109 31.53 -0.30 -2.67
N ALA A 110 30.96 -1.44 -2.30
CA ALA A 110 31.26 -2.74 -2.90
C ALA A 110 30.96 -2.79 -4.41
N ASN A 111 29.87 -2.15 -4.83
CA ASN A 111 29.45 -2.06 -6.23
C ASN A 111 30.38 -1.16 -7.06
N VAL A 112 30.93 -0.09 -6.46
CA VAL A 112 31.91 0.80 -7.09
C VAL A 112 33.26 0.10 -7.24
N GLU A 113 33.69 -0.65 -6.21
CA GLU A 113 34.88 -1.50 -6.30
C GLU A 113 34.74 -2.52 -7.43
N TYR A 114 33.59 -3.21 -7.51
CA TYR A 114 33.30 -4.20 -8.54
C TYR A 114 33.32 -3.60 -9.95
N ASP A 115 32.66 -2.45 -10.17
CA ASP A 115 32.68 -1.72 -11.44
C ASP A 115 34.11 -1.44 -11.91
N ARG A 116 34.96 -0.91 -11.01
CA ARG A 116 36.35 -0.58 -11.34
C ARG A 116 37.14 -1.81 -11.75
N HIS A 117 37.10 -2.87 -10.95
CA HIS A 117 37.85 -4.09 -11.24
C HIS A 117 37.36 -4.79 -12.51
N LEU A 118 36.04 -4.86 -12.72
CA LEU A 118 35.49 -5.48 -13.91
C LEU A 118 35.87 -4.70 -15.19
N ARG A 119 35.87 -3.36 -15.13
CA ARG A 119 36.32 -2.53 -16.24
C ARG A 119 37.81 -2.68 -16.54
N VAL A 120 38.64 -2.87 -15.51
CA VAL A 120 40.06 -3.21 -15.71
C VAL A 120 40.15 -4.51 -16.50
N LEU A 121 39.45 -5.57 -16.10
CA LEU A 121 39.47 -6.84 -16.83
C LEU A 121 38.96 -6.70 -18.27
N LEU A 122 37.82 -6.04 -18.47
CA LEU A 122 37.22 -5.84 -19.80
C LEU A 122 38.15 -5.11 -20.76
N LYS A 123 38.91 -4.10 -20.29
CA LYS A 123 39.85 -3.35 -21.14
C LYS A 123 41.05 -4.16 -21.61
N HIS A 124 41.34 -5.30 -20.98
CA HIS A 124 42.55 -6.07 -21.23
C HIS A 124 42.30 -7.42 -21.90
N THR A 125 41.06 -7.71 -22.29
CA THR A 125 40.72 -8.79 -23.22
C THR A 125 39.93 -8.20 -24.37
N ASP A 126 40.07 -8.75 -25.58
CA ASP A 126 39.22 -8.44 -26.73
C ASP A 126 38.01 -9.39 -26.83
N LYS A 127 37.97 -10.45 -26.01
CA LYS A 127 36.89 -11.43 -26.01
C LYS A 127 35.64 -10.89 -25.32
N ARG A 128 34.49 -11.52 -25.60
CA ARG A 128 33.25 -11.26 -24.86
C ARG A 128 33.31 -11.97 -23.51
N ILE A 129 32.88 -11.30 -22.44
CA ILE A 129 32.76 -11.88 -21.10
C ILE A 129 31.27 -12.15 -20.84
N ILE A 130 30.95 -13.40 -20.56
CA ILE A 130 29.58 -13.85 -20.25
C ILE A 130 29.60 -14.39 -18.82
N ILE A 131 28.90 -13.71 -17.92
CA ILE A 131 28.79 -14.11 -16.51
C ILE A 131 27.45 -14.82 -16.31
N VAL A 132 27.52 -16.13 -16.08
CA VAL A 132 26.37 -16.96 -15.78
C VAL A 132 26.23 -17.10 -14.27
N LEU A 133 25.09 -16.68 -13.73
CA LEU A 133 24.70 -16.87 -12.33
C LEU A 133 23.56 -17.89 -12.29
N ASP A 134 23.86 -19.13 -11.88
CA ASP A 134 22.85 -20.19 -11.68
C ASP A 134 22.44 -20.27 -10.20
N GLU A 135 21.26 -20.84 -9.95
CA GLU A 135 20.64 -20.93 -8.62
C GLU A 135 20.48 -19.58 -7.90
N ILE A 136 20.10 -18.53 -8.63
CA ILE A 136 19.86 -17.20 -8.03
C ILE A 136 18.74 -17.20 -6.99
N ASP A 137 17.92 -18.27 -6.90
CA ASP A 137 16.94 -18.45 -5.83
C ASP A 137 17.58 -18.53 -4.43
N SER A 138 18.87 -18.86 -4.32
CA SER A 138 19.60 -18.76 -3.05
C SER A 138 19.68 -17.32 -2.52
N LEU A 139 19.58 -16.33 -3.41
CA LEU A 139 19.66 -14.91 -3.07
C LEU A 139 18.31 -14.31 -2.61
N VAL A 140 17.19 -15.04 -2.68
CA VAL A 140 15.85 -14.52 -2.30
C VAL A 140 15.85 -13.96 -0.87
N ASN A 141 16.56 -14.61 0.05
CA ASN A 141 16.64 -14.19 1.45
C ASN A 141 17.95 -13.45 1.80
N ALA A 142 18.83 -13.23 0.82
CA ALA A 142 20.10 -12.55 1.06
C ALA A 142 19.86 -11.04 1.24
N PRO A 143 20.37 -10.40 2.31
CA PRO A 143 20.13 -8.97 2.57
C PRO A 143 20.76 -8.04 1.52
N PHE A 144 21.64 -8.57 0.67
CA PHE A 144 22.40 -7.84 -0.35
C PHE A 144 21.99 -8.19 -1.79
N SER A 145 20.94 -8.99 -2.00
CA SER A 145 20.48 -9.40 -3.35
C SER A 145 20.13 -8.21 -4.24
N ASP A 146 19.42 -7.23 -3.69
CA ASP A 146 19.07 -5.98 -4.38
C ASP A 146 20.31 -5.26 -4.91
N VAL A 147 21.43 -5.26 -4.18
CA VAL A 147 22.69 -4.63 -4.59
C VAL A 147 23.28 -5.33 -5.81
N ILE A 148 23.25 -6.68 -5.84
CA ILE A 148 23.75 -7.48 -6.96
C ILE A 148 22.92 -7.21 -8.21
N PHE A 149 21.60 -7.32 -8.11
CA PHE A 149 20.70 -7.18 -9.24
C PHE A 149 20.68 -5.74 -9.78
N ALA A 150 20.71 -4.73 -8.90
CA ALA A 150 20.83 -3.34 -9.31
C ALA A 150 22.16 -3.05 -10.02
N GLN A 151 23.26 -3.68 -9.59
CA GLN A 151 24.57 -3.50 -10.25
C GLN A 151 24.58 -4.07 -11.67
N ILE A 152 23.96 -5.24 -11.91
CA ILE A 152 23.81 -5.81 -13.26
C ILE A 152 23.06 -4.84 -14.18
N ARG A 153 21.96 -4.26 -13.68
CA ARG A 153 21.19 -3.22 -14.42
C ARG A 153 22.03 -1.96 -14.66
N SER A 154 22.75 -1.48 -13.65
CA SER A 154 23.60 -0.29 -13.75
C SER A 154 24.67 -0.45 -14.84
N MET A 155 25.32 -1.62 -14.90
CA MET A 155 26.33 -1.94 -15.93
C MET A 155 25.75 -1.94 -17.34
N TYR A 156 24.50 -2.41 -17.51
CA TYR A 156 23.82 -2.33 -18.81
C TYR A 156 23.70 -0.88 -19.31
N PHE A 157 23.25 0.05 -18.46
CA PHE A 157 23.14 1.47 -18.85
C PHE A 157 24.49 2.17 -18.95
N SER A 158 25.49 1.71 -18.20
CA SER A 158 26.84 2.29 -18.19
C SER A 158 27.59 2.13 -19.52
N ARG A 159 27.11 1.30 -20.44
CA ARG A 159 27.64 1.15 -21.82
C ARG A 159 27.72 2.46 -22.58
N ILE A 160 26.79 3.39 -22.32
CA ILE A 160 26.78 4.73 -22.94
C ILE A 160 28.08 5.48 -22.63
N ASN A 161 28.60 5.31 -21.43
CA ASN A 161 29.79 6.03 -20.95
C ASN A 161 31.07 5.19 -21.06
N PHE A 162 30.94 3.86 -21.05
CA PHE A 162 32.04 2.91 -20.98
C PHE A 162 31.84 1.80 -22.02
N PRO A 163 32.35 1.99 -23.26
CA PRO A 163 32.17 1.05 -24.37
C PRO A 163 32.69 -0.37 -24.11
N GLU A 164 33.65 -0.53 -23.19
CA GLU A 164 34.13 -1.86 -22.78
C GLU A 164 33.01 -2.76 -22.24
N TYR A 165 31.92 -2.18 -21.72
CA TYR A 165 30.75 -2.94 -21.30
C TYR A 165 29.94 -3.54 -22.45
N GLU A 166 30.11 -3.10 -23.70
CA GLU A 166 29.48 -3.72 -24.87
C GLU A 166 29.84 -5.20 -25.03
N ARG A 167 31.00 -5.60 -24.48
CA ARG A 167 31.49 -6.98 -24.48
C ARG A 167 31.19 -7.75 -23.20
N LEU A 168 30.34 -7.23 -22.31
CA LEU A 168 29.89 -7.93 -21.12
C LEU A 168 28.42 -8.37 -21.29
N THR A 169 28.02 -9.54 -20.81
CA THR A 169 26.60 -9.83 -20.58
C THR A 169 26.41 -10.76 -19.39
N TYR A 170 25.20 -10.77 -18.84
CA TYR A 170 24.80 -11.65 -17.74
C TYR A 170 23.72 -12.61 -18.19
N VAL A 171 23.82 -13.85 -17.75
CA VAL A 171 22.77 -14.87 -17.88
C VAL A 171 22.39 -15.34 -16.49
N LEU A 172 21.13 -15.12 -16.10
CA LEU A 172 20.62 -15.44 -14.77
C LEU A 172 19.74 -16.69 -14.82
N SER A 173 19.84 -17.59 -13.86
CA SER A 173 19.03 -18.81 -13.81
C SER A 173 18.62 -19.15 -12.38
N GLY A 174 17.38 -19.58 -12.20
CA GLY A 174 16.84 -19.94 -10.89
C GLY A 174 15.38 -20.39 -10.93
N VAL A 175 14.79 -20.55 -9.74
CA VAL A 175 13.40 -21.04 -9.53
C VAL A 175 12.51 -20.02 -8.84
N ALA A 176 12.97 -18.78 -8.72
CA ALA A 176 12.24 -17.70 -8.05
C ALA A 176 11.55 -16.77 -9.06
N GLU A 177 10.44 -16.16 -8.64
CA GLU A 177 9.87 -15.03 -9.37
C GLU A 177 10.82 -13.83 -9.30
N PRO A 178 10.90 -13.00 -10.35
CA PRO A 178 11.62 -11.72 -10.28
C PRO A 178 11.23 -10.87 -9.08
N THR A 179 9.95 -10.91 -8.65
CA THR A 179 9.46 -10.15 -7.51
C THR A 179 9.96 -10.64 -6.16
N ASP A 180 10.38 -11.91 -6.08
CA ASP A 180 10.92 -12.51 -4.86
C ASP A 180 12.44 -12.31 -4.77
N LEU A 181 13.10 -12.12 -5.92
CA LEU A 181 14.55 -11.89 -6.02
C LEU A 181 14.97 -10.45 -5.75
N ILE A 182 14.12 -9.49 -6.11
CA ILE A 182 14.41 -8.06 -5.91
C ILE A 182 13.20 -7.33 -5.34
N LYS A 183 13.38 -6.70 -4.18
CA LYS A 183 12.28 -6.01 -3.48
C LYS A 183 11.86 -4.74 -4.22
N ASN A 184 12.83 -3.97 -4.70
CA ASN A 184 12.59 -2.79 -5.51
C ASN A 184 12.52 -3.15 -7.00
N LYS A 185 11.31 -3.29 -7.53
CA LYS A 185 11.06 -3.66 -8.94
C LYS A 185 11.66 -2.67 -9.93
N ASN A 186 11.87 -1.40 -9.59
CA ASN A 186 12.34 -0.38 -10.55
C ASN A 186 13.82 -0.50 -10.91
N ILE A 187 14.62 -1.04 -9.99
CA ILE A 187 16.06 -1.27 -10.18
C ILE A 187 16.36 -2.71 -10.63
N SER A 188 15.31 -3.45 -11.01
CA SER A 188 15.40 -4.83 -11.45
C SER A 188 16.08 -5.00 -12.81
N PRO A 189 17.06 -5.91 -12.94
CA PRO A 189 17.62 -6.29 -14.23
C PRO A 189 16.59 -7.07 -15.07
N PHE A 190 15.57 -7.69 -14.46
CA PHE A 190 14.53 -8.42 -15.16
C PHE A 190 13.63 -7.52 -16.04
N ASN A 191 13.58 -6.21 -15.76
CA ASN A 191 12.83 -5.24 -16.58
C ASN A 191 13.51 -4.91 -17.91
N ILE A 192 14.83 -5.09 -17.99
CA ILE A 192 15.62 -4.88 -19.23
C ILE A 192 16.05 -6.21 -19.84
N GLY A 193 15.97 -7.30 -19.09
CA GLY A 193 16.43 -8.61 -19.50
C GLY A 193 15.46 -9.33 -20.41
N GLU A 194 15.98 -10.29 -21.16
CA GLU A 194 15.20 -11.14 -22.04
C GLU A 194 14.93 -12.50 -21.37
N LYS A 195 13.65 -12.87 -21.26
CA LYS A 195 13.22 -14.15 -20.70
C LYS A 195 13.47 -15.27 -21.70
N ILE A 196 14.25 -16.26 -21.27
CA ILE A 196 14.49 -17.50 -22.01
C ILE A 196 13.45 -18.53 -21.57
N TYR A 197 12.63 -18.97 -22.53
CA TYR A 197 11.61 -19.97 -22.29
C TYR A 197 12.21 -21.37 -22.41
N LEU A 198 12.30 -22.07 -21.28
CA LEU A 198 12.77 -23.44 -21.24
C LEU A 198 11.58 -24.39 -21.21
N GLU A 199 11.23 -24.97 -22.34
CA GLU A 199 10.14 -25.94 -22.45
C GLU A 199 10.66 -27.39 -22.39
N ASP A 200 9.73 -28.32 -22.20
CA ASP A 200 9.98 -29.76 -22.38
C ASP A 200 10.18 -30.09 -23.87
N PHE A 201 10.69 -31.28 -24.18
CA PHE A 201 10.94 -31.66 -25.58
C PHE A 201 9.65 -31.71 -26.40
N GLY A 202 9.67 -31.03 -27.55
CA GLY A 202 8.71 -31.36 -28.61
C GLY A 202 8.92 -32.79 -29.09
N PHE A 203 7.90 -33.39 -29.72
CA PHE A 203 8.00 -34.79 -30.19
C PHE A 203 9.23 -35.03 -31.09
N SER A 204 9.57 -34.10 -31.99
CA SER A 204 10.76 -34.19 -32.83
C SER A 204 12.08 -34.14 -32.04
N GLU A 205 12.15 -33.34 -30.97
CA GLU A 205 13.33 -33.27 -30.10
C GLU A 205 13.45 -34.54 -29.25
N PHE A 206 12.31 -35.11 -28.83
CA PHE A 206 12.24 -36.40 -28.16
C PHE A 206 12.66 -37.56 -29.06
N GLU A 207 12.20 -37.62 -30.31
CA GLU A 207 12.66 -38.62 -31.29
C GLU A 207 14.17 -38.50 -31.54
N ALA A 208 14.70 -37.27 -31.64
CA ALA A 208 16.14 -37.05 -31.75
C ALA A 208 16.90 -37.58 -30.52
N PHE A 209 16.34 -37.44 -29.32
CA PHE A 209 16.90 -38.06 -28.11
C PHE A 209 16.91 -39.59 -28.17
N ILE A 210 15.79 -40.22 -28.57
CA ILE A 210 15.71 -41.68 -28.74
C ILE A 210 16.76 -42.17 -29.75
N TYR A 211 16.88 -41.48 -30.89
CA TYR A 211 17.88 -41.80 -31.90
C TYR A 211 19.32 -41.68 -31.35
N LYS A 212 19.66 -40.58 -30.66
CA LYS A 212 21.02 -40.38 -30.11
C LYS A 212 21.35 -41.36 -28.99
N SER A 213 20.37 -41.72 -28.16
CA SER A 213 20.51 -42.73 -27.09
C SER A 213 20.62 -44.16 -27.64
N LYS A 214 20.33 -44.36 -28.93
CA LYS A 214 20.38 -45.65 -29.65
C LYS A 214 19.42 -46.70 -29.10
N ILE A 215 18.39 -46.29 -28.37
CA ILE A 215 17.37 -47.20 -27.86
C ILE A 215 16.58 -47.76 -29.04
N ASP A 216 16.60 -49.08 -29.19
CA ASP A 216 15.95 -49.80 -30.28
C ASP A 216 14.66 -50.46 -29.76
N VAL A 217 13.54 -49.76 -29.96
CA VAL A 217 12.19 -50.17 -29.51
C VAL A 217 11.16 -49.81 -30.59
N SER A 218 9.96 -50.40 -30.50
CA SER A 218 8.89 -50.12 -31.46
C SER A 218 8.36 -48.68 -31.35
N GLU A 219 7.79 -48.15 -32.43
CA GLU A 219 7.12 -46.83 -32.44
C GLU A 219 6.02 -46.73 -31.36
N GLU A 220 5.35 -47.83 -31.05
CA GLU A 220 4.35 -47.89 -29.99
C GLU A 220 4.95 -47.58 -28.60
N VAL A 221 6.14 -48.14 -28.31
CA VAL A 221 6.88 -47.86 -27.08
C VAL A 221 7.37 -46.41 -27.04
N ILE A 222 7.88 -45.89 -28.16
CA ILE A 222 8.31 -44.49 -28.29
C ILE A 222 7.14 -43.54 -27.99
N SER A 223 5.98 -43.78 -28.61
CA SER A 223 4.75 -43.02 -28.36
C SER A 223 4.33 -43.13 -26.89
N SER A 224 4.35 -44.34 -26.32
CA SER A 224 3.96 -44.56 -24.92
C SER A 224 4.85 -43.80 -23.94
N ILE A 225 6.17 -43.77 -24.15
CA ILE A 225 7.09 -42.98 -23.32
C ILE A 225 6.75 -41.50 -23.43
N TYR A 226 6.54 -40.98 -24.64
CA TYR A 226 6.19 -39.57 -24.84
C TYR A 226 4.85 -39.21 -24.21
N ASP A 227 3.84 -40.06 -24.34
CA ASP A 227 2.50 -39.85 -23.75
C ASP A 227 2.55 -39.75 -22.22
N TRP A 228 3.47 -40.49 -21.58
CA TRP A 228 3.68 -40.41 -20.14
C TRP A 228 4.43 -39.15 -19.73
N THR A 229 5.53 -38.82 -20.41
CA THR A 229 6.45 -37.75 -19.98
C THR A 229 6.13 -36.38 -20.56
N SER A 230 5.34 -36.31 -21.63
CA SER A 230 5.18 -35.15 -22.51
C SER A 230 6.52 -34.51 -22.90
N GLY A 231 7.56 -35.33 -23.09
CA GLY A 231 8.90 -34.86 -23.43
C GLY A 231 9.69 -34.25 -22.27
N ASN A 232 9.26 -34.39 -21.02
CA ASN A 232 10.04 -33.91 -19.88
C ASN A 232 11.46 -34.53 -19.89
N PRO A 233 12.55 -33.73 -19.97
CA PRO A 233 13.89 -34.26 -20.19
C PRO A 233 14.37 -35.23 -19.11
N ARG A 234 14.07 -34.94 -17.83
CA ARG A 234 14.50 -35.79 -16.71
C ARG A 234 13.75 -37.11 -16.67
N MET A 235 12.42 -37.06 -16.73
CA MET A 235 11.58 -38.27 -16.73
C MET A 235 11.86 -39.15 -17.95
N THR A 236 12.02 -38.53 -19.12
CA THR A 236 12.40 -39.22 -20.36
C THR A 236 13.72 -39.96 -20.19
N TRP A 237 14.75 -39.30 -19.67
CA TRP A 237 16.05 -39.91 -19.42
C TRP A 237 15.97 -41.08 -18.43
N ASP A 238 15.26 -40.90 -17.31
CA ASP A 238 15.13 -41.91 -16.26
C ASP A 238 14.40 -43.17 -16.77
N ILE A 239 13.31 -43.01 -17.52
CA ILE A 239 12.54 -44.12 -18.12
C ILE A 239 13.37 -44.82 -19.20
N CYS A 240 13.99 -44.05 -20.10
CA CYS A 240 14.81 -44.60 -21.18
C CYS A 240 16.03 -45.36 -20.65
N THR A 241 16.64 -44.91 -19.55
CA THR A 241 17.74 -45.62 -18.88
C THR A 241 17.30 -46.99 -18.37
N GLU A 242 16.11 -47.08 -17.78
CA GLU A 242 15.57 -48.35 -17.26
C GLU A 242 15.19 -49.29 -18.41
N ILE A 243 14.61 -48.74 -19.50
CA ILE A 243 14.31 -49.51 -20.72
C ILE A 243 15.60 -50.03 -21.36
N GLU A 244 16.67 -49.23 -21.42
CA GLU A 244 17.96 -49.68 -21.93
C GLU A 244 18.51 -50.86 -21.10
N ASP A 245 18.40 -50.80 -19.77
CA ASP A 245 18.81 -51.91 -18.90
C ASP A 245 18.02 -53.20 -19.19
N MET A 246 16.72 -53.09 -19.47
CA MET A 246 15.88 -54.23 -19.87
C MET A 246 16.26 -54.81 -21.24
N LEU A 247 16.56 -53.95 -22.21
CA LEU A 247 17.00 -54.36 -23.55
C LEU A 247 18.40 -55.00 -23.54
N ILE A 248 19.29 -54.59 -22.63
CA ILE A 248 20.59 -55.24 -22.41
C ILE A 248 20.40 -56.62 -21.76
N ALA A 249 19.37 -56.79 -20.94
CA ALA A 249 19.00 -58.07 -20.33
C ALA A 249 18.13 -58.97 -21.23
N ASP A 250 18.00 -58.65 -22.52
CA ASP A 250 17.18 -59.36 -23.52
C ASP A 250 15.69 -59.54 -23.11
N GLN A 251 15.13 -58.57 -22.39
CA GLN A 251 13.71 -58.55 -22.03
C GLN A 251 12.87 -57.89 -23.14
N MET A 252 11.65 -58.38 -23.35
CA MET A 252 10.69 -57.73 -24.24
C MET A 252 10.13 -56.47 -23.59
N VAL A 253 10.09 -55.38 -24.35
CA VAL A 253 9.56 -54.08 -23.92
C VAL A 253 8.35 -53.74 -24.79
N ASP A 254 7.21 -53.54 -24.14
CA ASP A 254 5.98 -53.06 -24.76
C ASP A 254 5.42 -51.85 -23.98
N SER A 255 4.27 -51.32 -24.42
CA SER A 255 3.58 -50.21 -23.78
C SER A 255 3.20 -50.49 -22.31
N LYS A 256 2.98 -51.75 -21.93
CA LYS A 256 2.71 -52.13 -20.53
C LYS A 256 3.99 -52.09 -19.70
N THR A 257 5.10 -52.56 -20.25
CA THR A 257 6.43 -52.43 -19.63
C THR A 257 6.76 -50.98 -19.33
N VAL A 258 6.46 -50.05 -20.24
CA VAL A 258 6.64 -48.60 -20.00
C VAL A 258 5.82 -48.14 -18.78
N ALA A 259 4.54 -48.52 -18.70
CA ALA A 259 3.70 -48.17 -17.56
C ALA A 259 4.20 -48.77 -16.24
N GLU A 260 4.72 -50.00 -16.26
CA GLU A 260 5.35 -50.64 -15.08
C GLU A 260 6.62 -49.91 -14.64
N VAL A 261 7.46 -49.48 -15.59
CA VAL A 261 8.64 -48.64 -15.33
C VAL A 261 8.21 -47.31 -14.72
N VAL A 262 7.24 -46.61 -15.32
CA VAL A 262 6.71 -45.35 -14.79
C VAL A 262 6.18 -45.53 -13.36
N ASN A 263 5.41 -46.59 -13.13
CA ASN A 263 4.88 -46.90 -11.80
C ASN A 263 6.00 -47.14 -10.79
N LYS A 264 6.99 -47.97 -11.16
CA LYS A 264 8.17 -48.26 -10.33
C LYS A 264 8.96 -47.00 -10.00
N LEU A 265 9.13 -46.08 -10.96
CA LEU A 265 10.02 -44.93 -10.80
C LEU A 265 9.33 -43.71 -10.15
N TYR A 266 8.03 -43.49 -10.39
CA TYR A 266 7.38 -42.22 -10.05
C TYR A 266 6.03 -42.35 -9.32
N LEU A 267 5.26 -43.44 -9.52
CA LEU A 267 3.88 -43.53 -9.00
C LEU A 267 3.69 -44.50 -7.83
N ARG A 268 4.71 -45.31 -7.49
CA ARG A 268 4.64 -46.23 -6.35
C ARG A 268 5.01 -45.56 -5.03
N ASP A 269 6.24 -45.05 -4.94
CA ASP A 269 6.81 -44.53 -3.69
C ASP A 269 6.83 -43.00 -3.64
N PHE A 270 6.67 -42.34 -4.80
CA PHE A 270 6.66 -40.87 -4.96
C PHE A 270 7.90 -40.15 -4.38
N ASP A 271 9.03 -40.85 -4.29
CA ASP A 271 10.28 -40.40 -3.67
C ASP A 271 11.32 -39.89 -4.69
N ARG A 272 10.92 -39.83 -5.96
CA ARG A 272 11.79 -39.46 -7.07
C ARG A 272 11.41 -38.12 -7.67
N ALA A 273 12.43 -37.31 -7.89
CA ALA A 273 12.24 -35.98 -8.42
C ALA A 273 11.92 -35.96 -9.93
N PRO A 274 11.03 -35.05 -10.38
CA PRO A 274 10.47 -33.90 -9.65
C PRO A 274 9.22 -34.19 -8.78
N VAL A 275 8.68 -35.43 -8.80
CA VAL A 275 7.39 -35.77 -8.18
C VAL A 275 7.39 -35.61 -6.66
N ASP A 276 8.48 -35.99 -6.01
CA ASP A 276 8.68 -35.84 -4.56
C ASP A 276 8.50 -34.39 -4.10
N HIS A 277 9.23 -33.45 -4.69
CA HIS A 277 9.20 -32.03 -4.38
C HIS A 277 7.84 -31.42 -4.70
N ILE A 278 7.25 -31.79 -5.83
CA ILE A 278 5.92 -31.35 -6.20
C ILE A 278 4.90 -31.78 -5.15
N ARG A 279 4.92 -33.04 -4.70
CA ARG A 279 3.97 -33.52 -3.69
C ARG A 279 4.19 -32.87 -2.33
N ILE A 280 5.43 -32.66 -1.90
CA ILE A 280 5.74 -31.91 -0.66
C ILE A 280 5.18 -30.48 -0.75
N LEU A 281 5.34 -29.81 -1.89
CA LEU A 281 4.80 -28.46 -2.09
C LEU A 281 3.27 -28.45 -2.04
N VAL A 282 2.61 -29.36 -2.75
CA VAL A 282 1.13 -29.43 -2.81
C VAL A 282 0.54 -29.81 -1.44
N ASP A 283 1.24 -30.63 -0.67
CA ASP A 283 0.86 -31.01 0.70
C ASP A 283 1.06 -29.87 1.72
N SER A 284 2.05 -29.00 1.52
CA SER A 284 2.31 -27.86 2.42
C SER A 284 1.58 -26.57 2.04
N ASP A 285 1.20 -26.38 0.76
CA ASP A 285 0.59 -25.15 0.25
C ASP A 285 -0.86 -25.35 -0.23
N LYS A 286 -1.80 -24.82 0.56
CA LYS A 286 -3.24 -24.87 0.27
C LYS A 286 -3.62 -24.12 -1.01
N ILE A 287 -3.00 -22.97 -1.29
CA ILE A 287 -3.34 -22.14 -2.47
C ILE A 287 -2.97 -22.91 -3.74
N ILE A 288 -1.80 -23.54 -3.76
CA ILE A 288 -1.34 -24.39 -4.86
C ILE A 288 -2.27 -25.60 -5.04
N ARG A 289 -2.68 -26.23 -3.93
CA ARG A 289 -3.61 -27.38 -3.97
C ARG A 289 -4.98 -27.03 -4.51
N ASP A 290 -5.58 -25.93 -4.04
CA ASP A 290 -6.89 -25.46 -4.48
C ASP A 290 -6.86 -25.04 -5.96
N ALA A 291 -5.73 -24.47 -6.41
CA ALA A 291 -5.51 -24.15 -7.82
C ALA A 291 -5.42 -25.40 -8.70
N ILE A 292 -4.71 -26.46 -8.26
CA ILE A 292 -4.66 -27.74 -8.98
C ILE A 292 -6.05 -28.36 -9.10
N ALA A 293 -6.83 -28.38 -8.01
CA ALA A 293 -8.20 -28.88 -8.03
C ALA A 293 -9.07 -28.08 -9.03
N SER A 294 -8.92 -26.75 -9.04
CA SER A 294 -9.63 -25.87 -9.97
C SER A 294 -9.25 -26.13 -11.44
N ILE A 295 -7.96 -26.35 -11.73
CA ILE A 295 -7.47 -26.70 -13.06
C ILE A 295 -8.09 -28.03 -13.53
N ARG A 296 -8.10 -29.06 -12.67
CA ARG A 296 -8.67 -30.37 -13.00
C ARG A 296 -10.19 -30.35 -13.22
N TRP A 297 -10.90 -29.40 -12.60
CA TRP A 297 -12.33 -29.18 -12.82
C TRP A 297 -12.67 -28.21 -13.97
N GLY A 298 -11.68 -27.81 -14.78
CA GLY A 298 -11.89 -26.90 -15.91
C GLY A 298 -12.23 -25.47 -15.51
N LYS A 299 -11.82 -25.05 -14.31
CA LYS A 299 -12.04 -23.72 -13.71
C LYS A 299 -10.74 -22.92 -13.58
N SER A 300 -9.81 -23.10 -14.52
CA SER A 300 -8.49 -22.44 -14.50
C SER A 300 -8.56 -20.91 -14.62
N GLU A 301 -9.69 -20.36 -15.10
CA GLU A 301 -9.95 -18.91 -15.19
C GLU A 301 -10.05 -18.22 -13.82
N PHE A 302 -10.39 -18.96 -12.76
CA PHE A 302 -10.51 -18.44 -11.40
C PHE A 302 -9.19 -18.46 -10.61
N VAL A 303 -8.11 -18.98 -11.20
CA VAL A 303 -6.78 -18.97 -10.58
C VAL A 303 -6.11 -17.64 -10.92
N ASP A 304 -5.65 -16.91 -9.90
CA ASP A 304 -4.95 -15.64 -10.10
C ASP A 304 -3.58 -15.85 -10.77
N ASP A 305 -3.08 -14.81 -11.44
CA ASP A 305 -1.86 -14.92 -12.25
C ASP A 305 -0.60 -15.19 -11.41
N LYS A 306 -0.57 -14.73 -10.15
CA LYS A 306 0.55 -15.05 -9.23
C LYS A 306 0.56 -16.54 -8.93
N THR A 307 -0.59 -17.14 -8.65
CA THR A 307 -0.71 -18.58 -8.41
C THR A 307 -0.39 -19.40 -9.66
N LYS A 308 -0.83 -18.98 -10.85
CA LYS A 308 -0.43 -19.62 -12.13
C LYS A 308 1.08 -19.61 -12.32
N SER A 309 1.73 -18.48 -12.03
CA SER A 309 3.19 -18.36 -12.14
C SER A 309 3.92 -19.28 -11.14
N ARG A 310 3.42 -19.38 -9.91
CA ARG A 310 3.95 -20.33 -8.91
C ARG A 310 3.80 -21.79 -9.34
N LEU A 311 2.66 -22.18 -9.92
CA LEU A 311 2.45 -23.54 -10.46
C LEU A 311 3.43 -23.87 -11.59
N TYR A 312 3.70 -22.90 -12.46
CA TYR A 312 4.69 -23.00 -13.52
C TYR A 312 6.12 -23.14 -12.97
N LEU A 313 6.52 -22.28 -12.02
CA LEU A 313 7.84 -22.37 -11.36
C LEU A 313 8.02 -23.64 -10.53
N SER A 314 6.92 -24.28 -10.12
CA SER A 314 6.94 -25.56 -9.41
C SER A 314 7.00 -26.77 -10.37
N GLY A 315 6.87 -26.54 -11.67
CA GLY A 315 6.92 -27.59 -12.70
C GLY A 315 5.61 -28.38 -12.85
N ILE A 316 4.52 -27.90 -12.25
CA ILE A 316 3.21 -28.57 -12.22
C ILE A 316 2.45 -28.29 -13.53
N THR A 317 2.55 -27.07 -14.07
CA THR A 317 1.83 -26.64 -15.27
C THR A 317 2.79 -26.25 -16.40
N GLY A 318 2.26 -26.24 -17.64
CA GLY A 318 2.95 -25.67 -18.81
C GLY A 318 3.01 -24.13 -18.79
N SER A 319 3.57 -23.53 -19.84
CA SER A 319 3.84 -22.09 -19.92
C SER A 319 2.61 -21.19 -19.68
N ALA A 320 2.86 -20.04 -19.06
CA ALA A 320 1.84 -19.13 -18.53
C ALA A 320 0.94 -18.43 -19.58
N GLY A 321 1.18 -18.63 -20.89
CA GLY A 321 0.51 -17.91 -21.97
C GLY A 321 -0.77 -18.55 -22.53
N GLY A 322 -1.15 -19.75 -22.07
CA GLY A 322 -2.29 -20.53 -22.59
C GLY A 322 -3.24 -21.05 -21.50
N GLU A 323 -4.18 -21.92 -21.89
CA GLU A 323 -5.04 -22.63 -20.95
C GLU A 323 -4.19 -23.49 -20.01
N VAL A 324 -4.23 -23.18 -18.71
CA VAL A 324 -3.36 -23.80 -17.71
C VAL A 324 -3.75 -25.26 -17.52
N LYS A 325 -2.86 -26.18 -17.91
CA LYS A 325 -3.02 -27.63 -17.76
C LYS A 325 -1.84 -28.23 -17.00
N ILE A 326 -2.10 -29.35 -16.33
CA ILE A 326 -1.04 -30.16 -15.72
C ILE A 326 -0.11 -30.65 -16.83
N LYS A 327 1.20 -30.52 -16.58
CA LYS A 327 2.23 -30.54 -17.63
C LYS A 327 2.38 -31.89 -18.34
N ASN A 328 2.27 -32.99 -17.59
CA ASN A 328 2.35 -34.34 -18.14
C ASN A 328 1.54 -35.34 -17.30
N ARG A 329 1.33 -36.54 -17.86
CA ARG A 329 0.51 -37.58 -17.26
C ARG A 329 1.10 -38.13 -15.95
N ILE A 330 2.42 -38.24 -15.83
CA ILE A 330 3.06 -38.69 -14.58
C ILE A 330 2.71 -37.74 -13.42
N ILE A 331 2.79 -36.42 -13.63
CA ILE A 331 2.44 -35.42 -12.61
C ILE A 331 0.94 -35.46 -12.31
N ASP A 332 0.09 -35.58 -13.33
CA ASP A 332 -1.37 -35.64 -13.14
C ASP A 332 -1.82 -36.86 -12.31
N GLU A 333 -1.25 -38.04 -12.60
CA GLU A 333 -1.50 -39.27 -11.85
C GLU A 333 -0.89 -39.21 -10.44
N ALA A 334 0.30 -38.64 -10.31
CA ALA A 334 0.92 -38.42 -9.00
C ALA A 334 0.14 -37.43 -8.12
N LEU A 335 -0.64 -36.53 -8.73
CA LEU A 335 -1.55 -35.60 -8.06
C LEU A 335 -3.01 -36.06 -8.18
N SER A 336 -3.27 -37.38 -8.15
CA SER A 336 -4.61 -37.97 -8.26
C SER A 336 -5.65 -37.35 -7.30
N ASP A 337 -6.92 -37.36 -7.70
CA ASP A 337 -8.02 -36.83 -6.88
C ASP A 337 -8.13 -37.57 -5.54
N SER A 338 -7.83 -38.87 -5.53
CA SER A 338 -7.75 -39.66 -4.30
C SER A 338 -6.65 -39.15 -3.37
N TRP A 339 -5.48 -38.84 -3.92
CA TRP A 339 -4.37 -38.32 -3.11
C TRP A 339 -4.66 -36.89 -2.65
N LEU A 340 -5.10 -36.00 -3.54
CA LEU A 340 -5.52 -34.66 -3.20
C LEU A 340 -6.59 -34.70 -2.10
N LYS A 341 -7.58 -35.60 -2.16
CA LYS A 341 -8.58 -35.78 -1.09
C LYS A 341 -7.99 -36.34 0.20
N SER A 342 -6.94 -37.14 0.15
CA SER A 342 -6.27 -37.69 1.34
C SER A 342 -5.44 -36.66 2.09
N ILE A 343 -4.86 -35.68 1.38
CA ILE A 343 -4.08 -34.57 1.95
C ILE A 343 -4.92 -33.30 2.14
N THR A 344 -6.02 -33.15 1.40
CA THR A 344 -7.10 -32.20 1.70
C THR A 344 -7.72 -32.69 2.99
N PRO A 345 -7.51 -32.00 4.11
CA PRO A 345 -7.88 -32.59 5.36
C PRO A 345 -9.40 -32.72 5.41
N THR A 346 -9.92 -33.96 5.36
CA THR A 346 -11.22 -34.23 5.97
C THR A 346 -11.10 -33.81 7.43
N ALA A 347 -11.72 -32.66 7.72
CA ALA A 347 -11.48 -31.80 8.88
C ALA A 347 -10.10 -31.14 8.89
N THR A 348 -9.92 -30.09 8.08
CA THR A 348 -8.99 -29.02 8.49
C THR A 348 -9.47 -28.61 9.86
N SER A 349 -8.66 -28.84 10.91
CA SER A 349 -8.98 -28.35 12.24
C SER A 349 -9.51 -26.93 12.09
N PRO A 350 -10.70 -26.59 12.59
CA PRO A 350 -11.26 -25.24 12.41
C PRO A 350 -10.26 -24.14 12.78
N ILE A 351 -9.35 -24.43 13.71
CA ILE A 351 -8.20 -23.61 14.10
C ILE A 351 -7.22 -23.35 12.94
N ILE A 352 -6.84 -24.37 12.17
CA ILE A 352 -5.93 -24.24 11.02
C ILE A 352 -6.61 -23.43 9.90
N LEU A 353 -7.91 -23.64 9.69
CA LEU A 353 -8.69 -22.86 8.74
C LEU A 353 -8.71 -21.37 9.15
N ALA A 354 -9.02 -21.08 10.41
CA ALA A 354 -8.98 -19.71 10.94
C ALA A 354 -7.59 -19.06 10.81
N LEU A 355 -6.51 -19.80 11.06
CA LEU A 355 -5.14 -19.30 10.87
C LEU A 355 -4.82 -19.03 9.39
N SER A 356 -5.39 -19.80 8.46
CA SER A 356 -5.21 -19.53 7.02
C SER A 356 -5.90 -18.24 6.57
N TYR A 357 -7.09 -17.92 7.11
CA TYR A 357 -7.72 -16.62 6.87
C TYR A 357 -6.89 -15.48 7.44
N TYR A 358 -6.28 -15.68 8.62
CA TYR A 358 -5.41 -14.69 9.24
C TYR A 358 -4.17 -14.39 8.38
N ALA A 359 -3.54 -15.44 7.84
CA ALA A 359 -2.38 -15.29 6.94
C ALA A 359 -2.73 -14.56 5.62
N LEU A 360 -3.99 -14.64 5.18
CA LEU A 360 -4.50 -13.95 3.99
C LEU A 360 -5.02 -12.53 4.26
N GLY A 361 -5.07 -12.10 5.52
CA GLY A 361 -5.62 -10.80 5.92
C GLY A 361 -7.15 -10.71 5.88
N ASP A 362 -7.85 -11.84 5.77
CA ASP A 362 -9.33 -11.89 5.75
C ASP A 362 -9.88 -11.90 7.19
N HIS A 363 -9.77 -10.75 7.87
CA HIS A 363 -10.18 -10.58 9.26
C HIS A 363 -11.66 -10.89 9.55
N PRO A 364 -12.63 -10.57 8.67
CA PRO A 364 -14.02 -11.01 8.85
C PRO A 364 -14.17 -12.54 8.97
N SER A 365 -13.53 -13.30 8.07
CA SER A 365 -13.59 -14.76 8.09
C SER A 365 -12.84 -15.35 9.29
N VAL A 366 -11.74 -14.73 9.72
CA VAL A 366 -11.03 -15.11 10.97
C VAL A 366 -11.98 -15.02 12.17
N ILE A 367 -12.68 -13.90 12.32
CA ILE A 367 -13.57 -13.66 13.46
C ILE A 367 -14.71 -14.70 13.47
N SER A 368 -15.36 -14.92 12.33
CA SER A 368 -16.45 -15.88 12.23
C SER A 368 -15.99 -17.29 12.63
N ALA A 369 -14.86 -17.75 12.07
CA ALA A 369 -14.31 -19.06 12.38
C ALA A 369 -13.86 -19.16 13.85
N PHE A 370 -13.28 -18.10 14.41
CA PHE A 370 -12.84 -18.07 15.80
C PHE A 370 -14.00 -18.13 16.79
N GLU A 371 -15.10 -17.43 16.51
CA GLU A 371 -16.31 -17.47 17.35
C GLU A 371 -16.95 -18.86 17.36
N GLU A 372 -16.97 -19.55 16.21
CA GLU A 372 -17.39 -20.95 16.12
C GLU A 372 -16.48 -21.89 16.92
N ILE A 373 -15.16 -21.71 16.84
CA ILE A 373 -14.18 -22.48 17.63
C ILE A 373 -14.38 -22.25 19.13
N LYS A 374 -14.64 -21.00 19.56
CA LYS A 374 -14.87 -20.67 20.97
C LYS A 374 -16.17 -21.28 21.50
N ALA A 375 -17.18 -21.44 20.66
CA ALA A 375 -18.45 -22.06 21.03
C ALA A 375 -18.32 -23.57 21.32
N ASP A 376 -17.37 -24.26 20.69
CA ASP A 376 -17.07 -25.67 20.94
C ASP A 376 -16.00 -25.84 22.03
N ARG A 377 -16.36 -26.40 23.19
CA ARG A 377 -15.44 -26.63 24.31
C ARG A 377 -14.22 -27.51 23.96
N ALA A 378 -14.38 -28.48 23.07
CA ALA A 378 -13.30 -29.40 22.70
C ALA A 378 -12.31 -28.77 21.72
N LEU A 379 -12.75 -27.80 20.91
CA LEU A 379 -11.88 -27.02 20.04
C LEU A 379 -11.26 -25.84 20.79
N ALA A 380 -12.02 -25.17 21.64
CA ALA A 380 -11.56 -24.04 22.45
C ALA A 380 -10.38 -24.40 23.36
N SER A 381 -10.33 -25.64 23.87
CA SER A 381 -9.22 -26.15 24.70
C SER A 381 -7.94 -26.45 23.91
N LYS A 382 -8.02 -26.56 22.57
CA LYS A 382 -6.87 -26.78 21.68
C LYS A 382 -6.23 -25.48 21.18
N LEU A 383 -6.83 -24.33 21.47
CA LEU A 383 -6.29 -23.04 21.09
C LEU A 383 -5.05 -22.69 21.92
N THR A 384 -3.93 -22.44 21.23
CA THR A 384 -2.74 -21.88 21.86
C THR A 384 -2.95 -20.39 22.15
N ILE A 385 -2.13 -19.82 23.04
CA ILE A 385 -2.14 -18.37 23.32
C ILE A 385 -1.87 -17.58 22.04
N ASN A 386 -0.86 -17.97 21.24
CA ASN A 386 -0.56 -17.28 19.98
C ASN A 386 -1.72 -17.30 18.98
N ASN A 387 -2.48 -18.39 18.90
CA ASN A 387 -3.68 -18.44 18.06
C ASN A 387 -4.69 -17.37 18.53
N ARG A 388 -4.95 -17.32 19.84
CA ARG A 388 -5.86 -16.33 20.43
C ARG A 388 -5.37 -14.90 20.26
N LEU A 389 -4.08 -14.63 20.41
CA LEU A 389 -3.47 -13.32 20.16
C LEU A 389 -3.65 -12.87 18.70
N ASN A 390 -3.46 -13.77 17.72
CA ASN A 390 -3.71 -13.48 16.31
C ASN A 390 -5.19 -13.19 16.05
N PHE A 391 -6.09 -13.96 16.65
CA PHE A 391 -7.53 -13.74 16.49
C PHE A 391 -8.01 -12.45 17.16
N ALA A 392 -7.47 -12.12 18.33
CA ALA A 392 -7.70 -10.84 19.01
C ALA A 392 -7.21 -9.65 18.18
N THR A 393 -6.05 -9.78 17.51
CA THR A 393 -5.57 -8.78 16.53
C THR A 393 -6.59 -8.57 15.40
N SER A 394 -7.29 -9.62 14.95
CA SER A 394 -8.32 -9.47 13.90
C SER A 394 -9.55 -8.69 14.36
N TYR A 395 -9.91 -8.75 15.66
CA TYR A 395 -10.93 -7.87 16.22
C TYR A 395 -10.50 -6.39 16.15
N LEU A 396 -9.21 -6.07 16.39
CA LEU A 396 -8.69 -4.70 16.23
C LEU A 396 -8.79 -4.19 14.79
N TRP A 397 -8.37 -5.00 13.81
CA TRP A 397 -8.50 -4.65 12.39
C TRP A 397 -9.95 -4.34 11.98
N MET A 398 -10.92 -4.98 12.62
CA MET A 398 -12.35 -4.76 12.42
C MET A 398 -12.96 -3.71 13.35
N LYS A 399 -12.12 -2.94 14.07
CA LYS A 399 -12.52 -1.88 15.03
C LYS A 399 -13.47 -2.38 16.14
N LYS A 400 -13.36 -3.66 16.52
CA LYS A 400 -14.11 -4.31 17.61
C LYS A 400 -13.28 -4.33 18.89
N THR A 401 -13.07 -3.15 19.47
CA THR A 401 -12.18 -2.84 20.59
C THR A 401 -12.38 -3.71 21.83
N GLU A 402 -13.59 -3.72 22.36
CA GLU A 402 -13.89 -4.35 23.65
C GLU A 402 -13.62 -5.85 23.56
N LEU A 403 -14.01 -6.47 22.44
CA LEU A 403 -13.77 -7.89 22.16
C LEU A 403 -12.28 -8.23 22.03
N ALA A 404 -11.50 -7.36 21.40
CA ALA A 404 -10.05 -7.53 21.32
C ALA A 404 -9.41 -7.46 22.71
N LEU A 405 -9.77 -6.44 23.50
CA LEU A 405 -9.23 -6.24 24.84
C LEU A 405 -9.59 -7.38 25.79
N ASP A 406 -10.82 -7.89 25.73
CA ASP A 406 -11.27 -9.03 26.52
C ASP A 406 -10.48 -10.30 26.19
N GLU A 407 -10.24 -10.56 24.89
CA GLU A 407 -9.48 -11.75 24.48
C GLU A 407 -7.99 -11.62 24.84
N PHE A 408 -7.38 -10.43 24.73
CA PHE A 408 -6.01 -10.21 25.19
C PHE A 408 -5.87 -10.37 26.71
N LYS A 409 -6.81 -9.83 27.50
CA LYS A 409 -6.85 -10.03 28.96
C LYS A 409 -7.06 -11.50 29.33
N TYR A 410 -7.88 -12.22 28.55
CA TYR A 410 -8.02 -13.66 28.70
C TYR A 410 -6.69 -14.39 28.45
N CYS A 411 -5.98 -14.07 27.37
CA CYS A 411 -4.64 -14.61 27.07
C CYS A 411 -3.65 -14.36 28.21
N LEU A 412 -3.66 -13.14 28.78
CA LEU A 412 -2.84 -12.80 29.95
C LEU A 412 -3.18 -13.67 31.17
N SER A 413 -4.46 -13.92 31.44
CA SER A 413 -4.92 -14.72 32.58
C SER A 413 -4.50 -16.19 32.52
N ILE A 414 -4.35 -16.75 31.31
CA ILE A 414 -3.95 -18.15 31.10
C ILE A 414 -2.46 -18.33 30.78
N SER A 415 -1.69 -17.24 30.75
CA SER A 415 -0.26 -17.27 30.42
C SER A 415 0.57 -17.86 31.56
N THR A 416 1.23 -18.99 31.31
CA THR A 416 2.09 -19.68 32.29
C THR A 416 3.59 -19.44 32.09
N GLY A 417 3.99 -18.76 31.00
CA GLY A 417 5.39 -18.46 30.67
C GLY A 417 5.64 -16.96 30.48
N ASN A 418 6.82 -16.49 30.91
CA ASN A 418 7.19 -15.08 30.92
C ASN A 418 7.15 -14.41 29.53
N ALA A 419 7.41 -15.15 28.44
CA ALA A 419 7.38 -14.61 27.07
C ALA A 419 5.95 -14.36 26.55
N ASN A 420 5.04 -15.34 26.69
CA ASN A 420 3.64 -15.19 26.28
C ASN A 420 2.90 -14.14 27.11
N ARG A 421 3.28 -14.03 28.40
CA ARG A 421 2.82 -12.97 29.29
C ARG A 421 3.25 -11.60 28.77
N GLN A 422 4.56 -11.43 28.51
CA GLN A 422 5.11 -10.18 27.98
C GLN A 422 4.43 -9.76 26.66
N GLU A 423 4.20 -10.70 25.73
CA GLU A 423 3.52 -10.39 24.48
C GLU A 423 2.05 -9.98 24.72
N SER A 424 1.34 -10.66 25.62
CA SER A 424 -0.04 -10.31 25.97
C SER A 424 -0.12 -8.91 26.60
N GLU A 425 0.79 -8.59 27.52
CA GLU A 425 0.89 -7.26 28.14
C GLU A 425 1.15 -6.17 27.09
N LEU A 426 2.11 -6.37 26.16
CA LEU A 426 2.38 -5.43 25.08
C LEU A 426 1.14 -5.20 24.19
N ARG A 427 0.40 -6.27 23.83
CA ARG A 427 -0.81 -6.17 22.99
C ARG A 427 -1.95 -5.43 23.69
N ILE A 428 -2.13 -5.64 25.00
CA ILE A 428 -3.10 -4.89 25.81
C ILE A 428 -2.73 -3.42 25.85
N GLY A 429 -1.46 -3.10 26.15
CA GLY A 429 -0.96 -1.72 26.16
C GLY A 429 -1.21 -1.02 24.82
N ASN A 430 -0.83 -1.63 23.70
CA ASN A 430 -1.04 -1.08 22.36
C ASN A 430 -2.54 -0.84 22.06
N THR A 431 -3.39 -1.76 22.48
CA THR A 431 -4.85 -1.62 22.32
C THR A 431 -5.37 -0.43 23.11
N LEU A 432 -5.03 -0.32 24.39
CA LEU A 432 -5.46 0.80 25.24
C LEU A 432 -4.93 2.14 24.73
N PHE A 433 -3.67 2.18 24.29
CA PHE A 433 -3.07 3.37 23.68
C PHE A 433 -3.83 3.83 22.44
N TYR A 434 -4.17 2.91 21.54
CA TYR A 434 -4.94 3.20 20.33
C TYR A 434 -6.28 3.88 20.63
N PHE A 435 -6.95 3.47 21.72
CA PHE A 435 -8.21 4.06 22.18
C PHE A 435 -8.04 5.27 23.10
N LYS A 436 -6.81 5.80 23.23
CA LYS A 436 -6.46 6.97 24.05
C LYS A 436 -6.66 6.77 25.54
N GLU A 437 -6.67 5.53 26.02
CA GLU A 437 -6.65 5.17 27.44
C GLU A 437 -5.20 5.11 27.95
N HIS A 438 -4.47 6.21 27.79
CA HIS A 438 -3.02 6.26 28.03
C HIS A 438 -2.64 5.91 29.47
N GLU A 439 -3.41 6.35 30.48
CA GLU A 439 -3.16 6.02 31.89
C GLU A 439 -3.25 4.52 32.16
N CYS A 440 -4.25 3.85 31.58
CA CYS A 440 -4.42 2.41 31.73
C CYS A 440 -3.36 1.62 30.95
N ALA A 441 -2.84 2.16 29.84
CA ALA A 441 -1.83 1.48 29.04
C ALA A 441 -0.46 1.39 29.75
N VAL A 442 -0.14 2.36 30.62
CA VAL A 442 1.17 2.47 31.32
C VAL A 442 1.52 1.20 32.08
N GLU A 443 0.60 0.64 32.88
CA GLU A 443 0.90 -0.54 33.70
C GLU A 443 1.30 -1.76 32.85
N PHE A 444 0.69 -1.91 31.68
CA PHE A 444 0.97 -3.02 30.78
C PHE A 444 2.29 -2.83 30.03
N PHE A 445 2.62 -1.61 29.62
CA PHE A 445 3.92 -1.33 29.01
C PHE A 445 5.07 -1.44 30.00
N GLU A 446 4.88 -1.03 31.27
CA GLU A 446 5.86 -1.23 32.34
C GLU A 446 6.09 -2.72 32.59
N ALA A 447 5.03 -3.52 32.65
CA ALA A 447 5.14 -4.97 32.80
C ALA A 447 5.87 -5.62 31.60
N ALA A 448 5.48 -5.28 30.37
CA ALA A 448 6.09 -5.81 29.15
C ALA A 448 7.57 -5.38 28.98
N SER A 449 7.96 -4.21 29.50
CA SER A 449 9.34 -3.72 29.53
C SER A 449 10.26 -4.54 30.44
N ASN A 450 9.69 -5.30 31.38
CA ASN A 450 10.43 -6.18 32.29
C ASN A 450 10.46 -7.65 31.84
N GLY A 451 9.88 -7.95 30.68
CA GLY A 451 9.81 -9.31 30.15
C GLY A 451 11.12 -9.80 29.50
N PRO A 452 11.20 -11.11 29.21
CA PRO A 452 12.44 -11.79 28.81
C PRO A 452 12.89 -11.54 27.36
N SER A 453 11.98 -11.14 26.45
CA SER A 453 12.31 -10.87 25.05
C SER A 453 12.82 -9.45 24.89
N SER A 454 14.07 -9.29 24.45
CA SER A 454 14.72 -7.98 24.27
C SER A 454 13.96 -7.08 23.29
N ILE A 455 13.51 -7.62 22.15
CA ILE A 455 12.80 -6.82 21.13
C ILE A 455 11.43 -6.33 21.63
N LEU A 456 10.67 -7.19 22.32
CA LEU A 456 9.38 -6.82 22.89
C LEU A 456 9.55 -5.85 24.06
N LYS A 457 10.63 -6.01 24.83
CA LYS A 457 11.02 -5.08 25.89
C LYS A 457 11.29 -3.68 25.33
N TYR A 458 12.15 -3.57 24.31
CA TYR A 458 12.48 -2.27 23.71
C TYR A 458 11.27 -1.61 23.04
N ASN A 459 10.41 -2.40 22.41
CA ASN A 459 9.14 -1.91 21.88
C ASN A 459 8.22 -1.40 23.01
N ALA A 460 8.07 -2.16 24.10
CA ALA A 460 7.30 -1.73 25.26
C ALA A 460 7.84 -0.43 25.88
N GLN A 461 9.17 -0.26 25.95
CA GLN A 461 9.79 0.97 26.46
C GLN A 461 9.50 2.18 25.55
N LEU A 462 9.57 1.99 24.23
CA LEU A 462 9.18 3.02 23.26
C LEU A 462 7.70 3.40 23.42
N GLN A 463 6.81 2.42 23.50
CA GLN A 463 5.38 2.65 23.68
C GLN A 463 5.02 3.27 25.04
N LEU A 464 5.76 2.91 26.10
CA LEU A 464 5.66 3.54 27.41
C LEU A 464 6.01 5.03 27.34
N ALA A 465 7.08 5.37 26.64
CA ALA A 465 7.47 6.76 26.39
C ALA A 465 6.39 7.50 25.57
N GLU A 466 5.81 6.87 24.55
CA GLU A 466 4.69 7.45 23.80
C GLU A 466 3.46 7.70 24.67
N CYS A 467 3.13 6.80 25.61
CA CYS A 467 2.06 7.01 26.58
C CYS A 467 2.32 8.23 27.46
N TYR A 468 3.51 8.32 28.05
CA TYR A 468 3.85 9.46 28.90
C TYR A 468 3.78 10.79 28.14
N ARG A 469 4.26 10.81 26.88
CA ARG A 469 4.12 11.98 26.01
C ARG A 469 2.67 12.33 25.71
N ALA A 470 1.84 11.34 25.37
CA ALA A 470 0.43 11.54 25.05
C ALA A 470 -0.39 12.03 26.25
N SER A 471 0.02 11.67 27.48
CA SER A 471 -0.61 12.14 28.73
C SER A 471 -0.30 13.60 29.08
N GLY A 472 0.70 14.25 28.46
CA GLY A 472 0.94 15.69 28.62
C GLY A 472 2.42 16.09 28.66
N LEU A 473 2.69 17.37 28.35
CA LEU A 473 4.04 17.95 28.22
C LEU A 473 4.88 17.91 29.52
N GLU A 474 4.23 17.90 30.68
CA GLU A 474 4.89 17.81 31.99
C GLU A 474 5.66 16.49 32.20
N ASN A 475 5.33 15.45 31.44
CA ASN A 475 6.02 14.17 31.49
C ASN A 475 7.20 14.09 30.49
N ASN A 476 7.40 15.10 29.64
CA ASN A 476 8.47 15.11 28.63
C ASN A 476 9.88 14.83 29.18
N PRO A 477 10.30 15.33 30.38
CA PRO A 477 11.60 14.98 30.94
C PRO A 477 11.75 13.48 31.24
N LYS A 478 10.71 12.87 31.82
CA LYS A 478 10.68 11.42 32.12
C LYS A 478 10.65 10.61 30.82
N THR A 479 9.89 11.07 29.83
CA THR A 479 9.86 10.46 28.50
C THR A 479 11.23 10.52 27.83
N LEU A 480 11.92 11.65 27.93
CA LEU A 480 13.24 11.85 27.34
C LEU A 480 14.27 10.93 28.00
N GLU A 481 14.25 10.79 29.32
CA GLU A 481 15.11 9.86 30.06
C GLU A 481 14.94 8.42 29.58
N ILE A 482 13.70 7.92 29.49
CA ILE A 482 13.39 6.57 28.99
C ILE A 482 13.94 6.38 27.56
N ILE A 483 13.77 7.39 26.70
CA ILE A 483 14.20 7.30 25.31
C ILE A 483 15.71 7.42 25.14
N GLU A 484 16.39 8.22 25.96
CA GLU A 484 17.85 8.32 25.94
C GLU A 484 18.49 7.00 26.39
N ASP A 485 17.98 6.38 27.45
CA ASP A 485 18.42 5.05 27.90
C ASP A 485 18.15 3.97 26.83
N LEU A 486 16.99 4.04 26.17
CA LEU A 486 16.64 3.13 25.10
C LEU A 486 17.59 3.30 23.90
N LEU A 487 17.85 4.53 23.46
CA LEU A 487 18.78 4.81 22.35
C LEU A 487 20.21 4.35 22.66
N LEU A 488 20.70 4.56 23.89
CA LEU A 488 22.00 4.04 24.33
C LEU A 488 22.07 2.52 24.24
N THR A 489 20.96 1.84 24.52
CA THR A 489 20.88 0.38 24.43
C THR A 489 20.79 -0.08 22.98
N LEU A 490 20.06 0.64 22.12
CA LEU A 490 19.86 0.30 20.72
C LEU A 490 21.08 0.62 19.84
N ASP A 491 21.93 1.59 20.21
CA ASP A 491 23.10 2.06 19.45
C ASP A 491 24.27 1.06 19.47
N THR A 492 24.02 -0.16 18.98
CA THR A 492 25.01 -1.24 18.88
C THR A 492 24.97 -1.90 17.51
N PRO A 493 26.13 -2.35 16.97
CA PRO A 493 26.18 -3.01 15.66
C PRO A 493 25.24 -4.22 15.53
N ASP A 494 25.10 -5.01 16.60
CA ASP A 494 24.27 -6.22 16.61
C ASP A 494 22.77 -5.91 16.46
N ILE A 495 22.29 -4.86 17.14
CA ILE A 495 20.89 -4.43 17.03
C ILE A 495 20.65 -3.81 15.65
N HIS A 496 21.60 -3.00 15.17
CA HIS A 496 21.54 -2.36 13.85
C HIS A 496 21.64 -3.34 12.68
N ALA A 497 22.16 -4.56 12.89
CA ALA A 497 22.19 -5.60 11.86
C ALA A 497 20.77 -6.07 11.49
N SER A 498 19.85 -6.09 12.45
CA SER A 498 18.45 -6.49 12.22
C SER A 498 17.58 -5.34 11.72
N GLU A 499 16.63 -5.63 10.83
CA GLU A 499 15.63 -4.64 10.39
C GLU A 499 14.80 -4.11 11.55
N ALA A 500 14.32 -5.01 12.43
CA ALA A 500 13.53 -4.64 13.61
C ALA A 500 14.28 -3.71 14.57
N GLY A 501 15.58 -3.94 14.78
CA GLY A 501 16.42 -3.07 15.60
C GLY A 501 16.64 -1.69 14.98
N ARG A 502 16.90 -1.61 13.66
CA ARG A 502 16.96 -0.32 12.95
C ARG A 502 15.63 0.43 13.01
N THR A 503 14.51 -0.24 12.81
CA THR A 503 13.18 0.37 12.90
C THR A 503 12.91 0.93 14.30
N LEU A 504 13.25 0.20 15.35
CA LEU A 504 13.13 0.69 16.73
C LEU A 504 14.03 1.90 16.96
N TYR A 505 15.29 1.86 16.54
CA TYR A 505 16.22 2.99 16.70
C TYR A 505 15.68 4.25 15.99
N VAL A 506 15.18 4.11 14.77
CA VAL A 506 14.59 5.21 14.00
C VAL A 506 13.33 5.75 14.68
N ALA A 507 12.44 4.88 15.16
CA ALA A 507 11.21 5.29 15.86
C ALA A 507 11.53 6.02 17.18
N SER A 508 12.46 5.48 17.99
CA SER A 508 12.93 6.13 19.22
C SER A 508 13.58 7.48 18.94
N THR A 509 14.35 7.60 17.86
CA THR A 509 14.96 8.87 17.45
C THR A 509 13.91 9.89 17.03
N VAL A 510 12.90 9.48 16.25
CA VAL A 510 11.79 10.35 15.86
C VAL A 510 11.03 10.87 17.08
N LEU A 511 10.71 9.99 18.04
CA LEU A 511 10.04 10.40 19.27
C LEU A 511 10.90 11.37 20.09
N ARG A 512 12.20 11.08 20.24
CA ARG A 512 13.16 11.98 20.90
C ARG A 512 13.18 13.35 20.24
N SER A 513 13.29 13.39 18.92
CA SER A 513 13.39 14.64 18.17
C SER A 513 12.11 15.48 18.28
N ASN A 514 10.93 14.86 18.25
CA ASN A 514 9.67 15.57 18.50
C ASN A 514 9.68 16.24 19.89
N ILE A 515 10.11 15.52 20.93
CA ILE A 515 10.18 16.07 22.30
C ILE A 515 11.20 17.21 22.38
N LEU A 516 12.38 17.04 21.76
CA LEU A 516 13.41 18.09 21.70
C LEU A 516 12.89 19.34 21.00
N MET A 517 12.14 19.19 19.91
CA MET A 517 11.50 20.30 19.19
C MET A 517 10.45 21.01 20.06
N ASP A 518 9.62 20.26 20.80
CA ASP A 518 8.62 20.81 21.73
C ASP A 518 9.25 21.68 22.82
N ILE A 519 10.44 21.30 23.32
CA ILE A 519 11.19 22.08 24.32
C ILE A 519 12.19 23.09 23.71
N GLY A 520 12.19 23.26 22.39
CA GLY A 520 12.97 24.28 21.69
C GLY A 520 14.43 23.93 21.34
N ARG A 521 14.84 22.66 21.49
CA ARG A 521 16.21 22.15 21.20
C ARG A 521 16.33 21.61 19.77
N TYR A 522 16.08 22.47 18.78
CA TYR A 522 16.01 22.08 17.36
C TYR A 522 17.32 21.54 16.77
N GLU A 523 18.47 22.12 17.14
CA GLU A 523 19.77 21.67 16.62
C GLU A 523 20.09 20.23 17.03
N GLU A 524 19.81 19.89 18.28
CA GLU A 524 20.02 18.54 18.79
C GLU A 524 19.06 17.53 18.16
N ALA A 525 17.84 17.96 17.87
CA ALA A 525 16.86 17.16 17.13
C ALA A 525 17.35 16.87 15.70
N ASP A 526 17.86 17.86 14.97
CA ASP A 526 18.38 17.69 13.60
C ASP A 526 19.60 16.75 13.58
N ILE A 527 20.55 16.93 14.50
CA ILE A 527 21.72 16.05 14.62
C ILE A 527 21.30 14.59 14.81
N SER A 528 20.28 14.37 15.65
CA SER A 528 19.78 13.02 15.96
C SER A 528 19.08 12.39 14.77
N LEU A 529 18.23 13.15 14.09
CA LEU A 529 17.56 12.70 12.85
C LEU A 529 18.57 12.42 11.74
N GLY A 530 19.63 13.22 11.61
CA GLY A 530 20.71 13.01 10.66
C GLY A 530 21.46 11.70 10.89
N LYS A 531 21.67 11.29 12.14
CA LYS A 531 22.26 9.99 12.49
C LYS A 531 21.33 8.81 12.17
N ALA A 532 20.03 8.95 12.40
CA ALA A 532 19.05 7.90 12.13
C ALA A 532 18.71 7.76 10.63
N PHE A 533 18.87 8.83 9.83
CA PHE A 533 18.55 8.86 8.41
C PHE A 533 19.14 7.69 7.58
N PRO A 534 20.44 7.37 7.64
CA PRO A 534 21.01 6.23 6.89
C PRO A 534 20.49 4.86 7.35
N MET A 535 19.88 4.79 8.53
CA MET A 535 19.35 3.54 9.12
C MET A 535 17.88 3.32 8.76
N ALA A 536 17.19 4.39 8.34
CA ALA A 536 15.79 4.35 7.96
C ALA A 536 15.61 3.66 6.60
N VAL A 537 14.64 2.74 6.55
CA VAL A 537 14.13 2.21 5.28
C VAL A 537 13.59 3.34 4.41
N PHE A 538 13.62 3.17 3.08
CA PHE A 538 13.21 4.23 2.14
C PHE A 538 11.80 4.77 2.39
N THR A 539 10.88 3.95 2.90
CA THR A 539 9.51 4.37 3.25
C THR A 539 9.45 5.31 4.45
N ALA A 540 10.48 5.35 5.31
CA ALA A 540 10.57 6.18 6.50
C ALA A 540 11.44 7.44 6.34
N GLN A 541 12.33 7.45 5.34
CA GLN A 541 13.20 8.60 5.06
C GLN A 541 12.46 9.93 4.82
N PRO A 542 11.32 9.99 4.10
CA PRO A 542 10.58 11.23 3.92
C PRO A 542 10.13 11.87 5.24
N LYS A 543 9.66 11.06 6.19
CA LYS A 543 9.25 11.53 7.53
C LYS A 543 10.42 12.18 8.28
N LEU A 544 11.60 11.54 8.25
CA LEU A 544 12.79 12.08 8.89
C LEU A 544 13.22 13.40 8.25
N LEU A 545 13.17 13.52 6.92
CA LEU A 545 13.51 14.76 6.23
C LEU A 545 12.51 15.88 6.53
N LEU A 546 11.22 15.60 6.65
CA LEU A 546 10.23 16.59 7.11
C LEU A 546 10.54 17.10 8.53
N LEU A 547 10.89 16.20 9.45
CA LEU A 547 11.26 16.61 10.82
C LEU A 547 12.55 17.44 10.84
N ARG A 548 13.55 17.08 10.01
CA ARG A 548 14.77 17.87 9.85
C ARG A 548 14.47 19.24 9.26
N TYR A 549 13.59 19.32 8.27
CA TYR A 549 13.11 20.58 7.71
C TYR A 549 12.49 21.49 8.78
N GLU A 550 11.71 20.93 9.70
CA GLU A 550 11.13 21.69 10.83
C GLU A 550 12.18 22.16 11.86
N CYS A 551 13.28 21.41 12.02
CA CYS A 551 14.41 21.78 12.87
C CYS A 551 15.23 22.94 12.28
N VAL A 552 15.41 22.96 10.96
CA VAL A 552 16.18 24.00 10.26
C VAL A 552 15.31 25.23 10.03
N ARG A 553 15.32 26.18 10.97
CA ARG A 553 14.44 27.37 10.89
C ARG A 553 15.03 28.58 10.17
N ASN A 554 16.35 28.79 10.30
CA ASN A 554 17.01 30.03 9.90
C ASN A 554 17.92 29.89 8.66
N ASP A 555 17.95 28.71 8.02
CA ASP A 555 18.75 28.47 6.81
C ASP A 555 17.83 28.06 5.66
N ALA A 556 17.51 29.03 4.79
CA ALA A 556 16.63 28.79 3.64
C ALA A 556 17.25 27.84 2.61
N LEU A 557 18.57 27.88 2.41
CA LEU A 557 19.24 27.02 1.42
C LEU A 557 19.24 25.57 1.89
N GLN A 558 19.55 25.33 3.16
CA GLN A 558 19.49 23.99 3.74
C GLN A 558 18.05 23.43 3.73
N ARG A 559 17.05 24.26 4.00
CA ARG A 559 15.63 23.85 3.88
C ARG A 559 15.27 23.44 2.46
N GLN A 560 15.70 24.20 1.46
CA GLN A 560 15.46 23.86 0.06
C GLN A 560 16.17 22.56 -0.33
N ASP A 561 17.42 22.35 0.09
CA ASP A 561 18.17 21.11 -0.15
C ASP A 561 17.47 19.88 0.44
N ILE A 562 16.95 19.99 1.68
CA ILE A 562 16.17 18.92 2.31
C ILE A 562 14.92 18.59 1.49
N LEU A 563 14.20 19.60 0.96
CA LEU A 563 13.01 19.37 0.12
C LEU A 563 13.36 18.72 -1.22
N VAL A 564 14.46 19.12 -1.87
CA VAL A 564 14.97 18.47 -3.08
C VAL A 564 15.31 17.00 -2.80
N GLN A 565 16.05 16.73 -1.72
CA GLN A 565 16.41 15.38 -1.31
C GLN A 565 15.16 14.53 -1.05
N LEU A 566 14.17 15.08 -0.35
CA LEU A 566 12.91 14.40 -0.05
C LEU A 566 12.17 14.03 -1.33
N CYS A 567 11.92 15.01 -2.22
CA CYS A 567 11.19 14.78 -3.46
C CYS A 567 11.90 13.74 -4.32
N ASN A 568 13.23 13.82 -4.43
CA ASN A 568 14.03 12.85 -5.16
C ASN A 568 13.92 11.44 -4.59
N ILE A 569 13.92 11.26 -3.26
CA ILE A 569 13.74 9.95 -2.63
C ILE A 569 12.37 9.38 -2.97
N VAL A 570 11.31 10.17 -2.87
CA VAL A 570 9.94 9.73 -3.16
C VAL A 570 9.80 9.35 -4.63
N MET A 571 10.23 10.21 -5.55
CA MET A 571 10.06 10.02 -6.99
C MET A 571 10.97 8.90 -7.54
N SER A 572 12.26 8.88 -7.16
CA SER A 572 13.24 7.91 -7.67
C SER A 572 13.01 6.49 -7.14
N ASN A 573 12.53 6.35 -5.89
CA ASN A 573 12.19 5.04 -5.33
C ASN A 573 10.76 4.61 -5.64
N SER A 574 10.01 5.40 -6.41
CA SER A 574 8.60 5.19 -6.72
C SER A 574 7.72 4.88 -5.50
N LEU A 575 7.88 5.66 -4.43
CA LEU A 575 7.05 5.47 -3.22
C LEU A 575 5.59 5.79 -3.54
N VAL A 576 4.69 4.93 -3.05
CA VAL A 576 3.23 5.06 -3.19
C VAL A 576 2.63 5.31 -1.81
N THR A 577 1.67 6.22 -1.69
CA THR A 577 1.00 6.49 -0.42
C THR A 577 0.13 5.31 -0.03
N ARG A 578 0.19 4.90 1.24
CA ARG A 578 -0.77 3.92 1.80
C ARG A 578 -2.00 4.67 2.30
N MET A 579 -3.18 4.15 1.97
CA MET A 579 -4.48 4.73 2.35
C MET A 579 -4.76 4.62 3.86
N PHE A 580 -4.12 3.67 4.55
CA PHE A 580 -4.19 3.46 5.99
C PHE A 580 -2.96 2.65 6.41
N ASP A 581 -2.15 3.18 7.33
CA ASP A 581 -1.33 2.36 8.22
C ASP A 581 -0.91 3.23 9.42
N GLU A 582 -1.21 2.76 10.63
CA GLU A 582 -0.95 3.43 11.92
C GLU A 582 0.56 3.48 12.27
N ALA A 583 1.41 3.02 11.37
CA ALA A 583 2.86 3.11 11.51
C ALA A 583 3.33 4.52 11.11
N ASP A 584 3.43 5.42 12.11
CA ASP A 584 3.81 6.85 12.06
C ASP A 584 5.06 7.21 11.21
N LEU A 585 5.82 6.22 10.77
CA LEU A 585 7.03 6.36 9.96
C LEU A 585 6.79 6.23 8.44
N HIS A 586 5.72 5.58 7.96
CA HIS A 586 5.55 5.35 6.52
C HIS A 586 5.14 6.61 5.75
N PHE A 587 5.51 6.67 4.47
CA PHE A 587 5.09 7.74 3.56
C PHE A 587 3.58 7.64 3.24
N ASP A 588 2.85 8.69 3.59
CA ASP A 588 1.39 8.74 3.55
C ASP A 588 0.83 10.04 2.94
N ASN A 589 -0.49 10.12 2.85
CA ASN A 589 -1.18 11.30 2.30
C ASN A 589 -0.98 12.57 3.15
N LYS A 590 -0.78 12.45 4.47
CA LYS A 590 -0.49 13.58 5.36
C LYS A 590 0.88 14.18 5.02
N GLN A 591 1.89 13.33 4.85
CA GLN A 591 3.23 13.77 4.47
C GLN A 591 3.25 14.42 3.08
N VAL A 592 2.47 13.92 2.11
CA VAL A 592 2.31 14.59 0.80
C VAL A 592 1.80 16.03 0.96
N ALA A 593 0.75 16.24 1.77
CA ALA A 593 0.26 17.59 2.04
C ALA A 593 1.35 18.47 2.69
N GLN A 594 2.09 17.94 3.67
CA GLN A 594 3.18 18.68 4.30
C GLN A 594 4.28 19.07 3.32
N VAL A 595 4.71 18.15 2.44
CA VAL A 595 5.74 18.41 1.42
C VAL A 595 5.29 19.50 0.45
N LEU A 596 4.08 19.39 -0.09
CA LEU A 596 3.51 20.38 -1.01
C LEU A 596 3.45 21.76 -0.35
N SER A 597 3.01 21.84 0.92
CA SER A 597 2.99 23.11 1.67
C SER A 597 4.39 23.68 1.83
N CYS A 598 5.37 22.85 2.20
CA CYS A 598 6.75 23.29 2.38
C CYS A 598 7.37 23.82 1.07
N LEU A 599 7.10 23.16 -0.06
CA LEU A 599 7.53 23.61 -1.39
C LEU A 599 6.90 24.96 -1.76
N LEU A 600 5.61 25.12 -1.47
CA LEU A 600 4.90 26.38 -1.70
C LEU A 600 5.45 27.52 -0.83
N GLU A 601 5.68 27.26 0.47
CA GLU A 601 6.27 28.23 1.41
C GLU A 601 7.68 28.67 1.01
N GLN A 602 8.48 27.77 0.42
CA GLN A 602 9.84 28.06 -0.06
C GLN A 602 9.86 28.60 -1.51
N ASN A 603 8.69 28.83 -2.12
CA ASN A 603 8.53 29.30 -3.49
C ASN A 603 9.23 28.41 -4.55
N MET A 604 9.23 27.09 -4.33
CA MET A 604 9.83 26.09 -5.22
C MET A 604 8.78 25.51 -6.20
N LEU A 605 8.19 26.37 -7.03
CA LEU A 605 7.01 26.03 -7.83
C LEU A 605 7.26 24.95 -8.91
N GLU A 606 8.45 24.91 -9.51
CA GLU A 606 8.77 23.89 -10.51
C GLU A 606 8.80 22.48 -9.90
N LEU A 607 9.47 22.33 -8.75
CA LEU A 607 9.51 21.07 -8.02
C LEU A 607 8.15 20.71 -7.40
N PHE A 608 7.35 21.71 -7.02
CA PHE A 608 5.97 21.51 -6.59
C PHE A 608 5.14 20.83 -7.69
N GLU A 609 5.19 21.34 -8.92
CA GLU A 609 4.46 20.81 -10.07
C GLU A 609 4.94 19.39 -10.42
N GLU A 610 6.25 19.18 -10.48
CA GLU A 610 6.84 17.86 -10.75
C GLU A 610 6.41 16.82 -9.71
N PHE A 611 6.48 17.18 -8.42
CA PHE A 611 6.08 16.30 -7.34
C PHE A 611 4.59 15.99 -7.36
N LEU A 612 3.74 16.99 -7.61
CA LEU A 612 2.29 16.80 -7.72
C LEU A 612 1.92 15.89 -8.89
N ASP A 613 2.58 16.05 -10.05
CA ASP A 613 2.37 15.18 -11.22
C ASP A 613 2.81 13.74 -10.95
N TYR A 614 3.96 13.57 -10.30
CA TYR A 614 4.42 12.25 -9.86
C TYR A 614 3.36 11.57 -8.97
N ILE A 615 2.89 12.25 -7.92
CA ILE A 615 1.88 11.72 -6.99
C ILE A 615 0.58 11.37 -7.72
N SER A 616 0.14 12.25 -8.63
CA SER A 616 -1.06 12.05 -9.45
C SER A 616 -0.99 10.78 -10.31
N SER A 617 0.18 10.47 -10.85
CA SER A 617 0.37 9.32 -11.76
C SER A 617 0.48 7.95 -11.04
N LYS A 618 0.87 7.92 -9.76
CA LYS A 618 1.23 6.68 -9.05
C LYS A 618 0.29 6.28 -7.92
N SER A 619 -0.28 7.25 -7.21
CA SER A 619 -0.95 7.00 -5.93
C SER A 619 -2.48 7.12 -5.99
N PHE A 620 -3.00 7.77 -7.04
CA PHE A 620 -4.43 8.04 -7.20
C PHE A 620 -4.97 7.37 -8.46
N ALA A 621 -6.25 7.00 -8.44
CA ALA A 621 -6.90 6.33 -9.57
C ALA A 621 -6.76 7.18 -10.85
N PRO A 622 -6.66 6.57 -12.05
CA PRO A 622 -6.74 7.32 -13.29
C PRO A 622 -8.05 8.12 -13.30
N ASN A 623 -7.96 9.42 -13.59
CA ASN A 623 -9.06 10.41 -13.68
C ASN A 623 -9.36 11.29 -12.46
N ILE A 624 -8.49 11.35 -11.43
CA ILE A 624 -8.62 12.35 -10.35
C ILE A 624 -7.84 13.63 -10.74
N CYS A 625 -8.46 14.81 -10.63
CA CYS A 625 -7.80 16.07 -10.95
C CYS A 625 -6.87 16.55 -9.81
N ARG A 626 -5.91 17.43 -10.13
CA ARG A 626 -4.93 17.99 -9.17
C ARG A 626 -5.58 18.58 -7.92
N THR A 627 -6.69 19.30 -8.09
CA THR A 627 -7.48 19.88 -6.99
C THR A 627 -7.99 18.81 -6.03
N GLU A 628 -8.53 17.72 -6.56
CA GLU A 628 -9.09 16.64 -5.73
C GLU A 628 -8.00 15.85 -5.00
N ILE A 629 -6.80 15.72 -5.59
CA ILE A 629 -5.63 15.12 -4.94
C ILE A 629 -5.21 15.94 -3.72
N ILE A 630 -4.99 17.26 -3.90
CA ILE A 630 -4.61 18.16 -2.80
C ILE A 630 -5.64 18.10 -1.68
N MET A 631 -6.93 18.14 -2.02
CA MET A 631 -8.01 18.04 -1.02
C MET A 631 -8.01 16.70 -0.28
N THR A 632 -7.69 15.61 -0.96
CA THR A 632 -7.63 14.27 -0.36
C THR A 632 -6.45 14.17 0.60
N CYS A 633 -5.28 14.71 0.24
CA CYS A 633 -4.10 14.77 1.11
C CYS A 633 -4.34 15.67 2.34
N VAL A 634 -4.96 16.83 2.18
CA VAL A 634 -5.28 17.69 3.34
C VAL A 634 -6.34 17.02 4.24
N ALA A 635 -7.30 16.29 3.66
CA ALA A 635 -8.34 15.61 4.43
C ALA A 635 -7.81 14.42 5.25
N SER A 636 -6.66 13.83 4.90
CA SER A 636 -6.05 12.74 5.68
C SER A 636 -5.43 13.20 7.01
N ILE A 637 -5.32 14.51 7.24
CA ILE A 637 -4.80 15.07 8.50
C ILE A 637 -5.93 15.10 9.54
N PRO A 638 -5.82 14.37 10.66
CA PRO A 638 -6.95 14.20 11.58
C PRO A 638 -7.27 15.47 12.39
N SER A 639 -6.25 16.22 12.84
CA SER A 639 -6.44 17.42 13.66
C SER A 639 -6.90 18.62 12.83
N LEU A 640 -7.96 19.31 13.27
CA LEU A 640 -8.43 20.55 12.66
C LEU A 640 -7.38 21.67 12.72
N GLY A 641 -6.61 21.73 13.81
CA GLY A 641 -5.53 22.71 13.96
C GLY A 641 -4.36 22.45 13.01
N GLU A 642 -3.96 21.19 12.84
CA GLU A 642 -2.93 20.83 11.86
C GLU A 642 -3.42 21.06 10.43
N ARG A 643 -4.70 20.77 10.15
CA ARG A 643 -5.29 21.09 8.85
C ARG A 643 -5.29 22.58 8.54
N ALA A 644 -5.46 23.43 9.55
CA ALA A 644 -5.44 24.89 9.39
C ALA A 644 -4.09 25.40 8.86
N SER A 645 -2.97 24.76 9.22
CA SER A 645 -1.65 25.12 8.68
C SER A 645 -1.48 24.78 7.19
N GLN A 646 -2.33 23.88 6.66
CA GLN A 646 -2.29 23.46 5.26
C GLN A 646 -3.26 24.24 4.36
N VAL A 647 -3.96 25.25 4.87
CA VAL A 647 -4.95 26.00 4.09
C VAL A 647 -4.33 26.75 2.91
N GLY A 648 -3.04 27.12 3.00
CA GLY A 648 -2.29 27.69 1.90
C GLY A 648 -2.36 26.84 0.62
N LEU A 649 -2.31 25.52 0.74
CA LEU A 649 -2.47 24.60 -0.38
C LEU A 649 -3.86 24.63 -1.00
N LEU A 650 -4.90 24.65 -0.17
CA LEU A 650 -6.28 24.71 -0.65
C LEU A 650 -6.53 26.03 -1.41
N LEU A 651 -5.99 27.14 -0.89
CA LEU A 651 -6.05 28.44 -1.57
C LEU A 651 -5.26 28.43 -2.88
N TYR A 652 -4.08 27.81 -2.91
CA TYR A 652 -3.28 27.66 -4.12
C TYR A 652 -4.02 26.86 -5.19
N ALA A 653 -4.60 25.70 -4.81
CA ALA A 653 -5.42 24.90 -5.71
C ALA A 653 -6.63 25.68 -6.24
N ALA A 654 -7.31 26.42 -5.36
CA ALA A 654 -8.46 27.23 -5.75
C ALA A 654 -8.10 28.40 -6.69
N THR A 655 -6.83 28.81 -6.74
CA THR A 655 -6.37 29.92 -7.59
C THR A 655 -5.82 29.42 -8.91
N ASN A 656 -5.14 28.27 -8.92
CA ASN A 656 -4.37 27.81 -10.08
C ASN A 656 -4.98 26.59 -10.81
N TYR A 657 -5.86 25.82 -10.16
CA TYR A 657 -6.39 24.55 -10.68
C TYR A 657 -7.91 24.49 -10.66
N LEU A 658 -8.59 25.63 -10.70
CA LEU A 658 -10.05 25.74 -10.82
C LEU A 658 -10.47 26.22 -12.21
N ASP A 659 -10.11 25.44 -13.20
CA ASP A 659 -10.54 25.53 -14.59
C ASP A 659 -11.98 25.00 -14.78
N ASP A 660 -12.55 25.22 -15.97
CA ASP A 660 -13.93 24.80 -16.30
C ASP A 660 -14.10 23.27 -16.29
N ASP A 661 -13.02 22.52 -16.50
CA ASP A 661 -13.03 21.06 -16.55
C ASP A 661 -13.09 20.37 -15.17
N VAL A 662 -12.93 21.13 -14.07
CA VAL A 662 -13.02 20.55 -12.72
C VAL A 662 -14.48 20.23 -12.37
N PRO A 663 -14.80 18.99 -11.92
CA PRO A 663 -16.17 18.63 -11.58
C PRO A 663 -16.77 19.55 -10.51
N LEU A 664 -18.03 19.96 -10.69
CA LEU A 664 -18.74 20.86 -9.76
C LEU A 664 -18.65 20.39 -8.31
N LYS A 665 -18.82 19.08 -8.08
CA LYS A 665 -18.73 18.48 -6.73
C LYS A 665 -17.39 18.76 -6.05
N VAL A 666 -16.29 18.76 -6.81
CA VAL A 666 -14.96 19.06 -6.32
C VAL A 666 -14.84 20.55 -6.00
N LYS A 667 -15.31 21.44 -6.89
CA LYS A 667 -15.35 22.90 -6.66
C LYS A 667 -16.07 23.26 -5.37
N LEU A 668 -17.29 22.75 -5.21
CA LEU A 668 -18.12 23.00 -4.02
C LEU A 668 -17.45 22.49 -2.75
N LYS A 669 -16.92 21.26 -2.76
CA LYS A 669 -16.22 20.68 -1.61
C LYS A 669 -14.97 21.49 -1.23
N LEU A 670 -14.21 22.02 -2.21
CA LEU A 670 -13.05 22.87 -1.94
C LEU A 670 -13.44 24.16 -1.24
N TYR A 671 -14.46 24.86 -1.74
CA TYR A 671 -14.94 26.10 -1.13
C TYR A 671 -15.45 25.87 0.29
N ARG A 672 -16.18 24.78 0.53
CA ARG A 672 -16.63 24.39 1.87
C ARG A 672 -15.44 24.16 2.80
N GLN A 673 -14.42 23.40 2.36
CA GLN A 673 -13.21 23.17 3.15
C GLN A 673 -12.49 24.47 3.50
N ILE A 674 -12.20 25.35 2.53
CA ILE A 674 -11.53 26.63 2.79
C ILE A 674 -12.35 27.48 3.78
N SER A 675 -13.68 27.50 3.63
CA SER A 675 -14.56 28.30 4.50
C SER A 675 -14.66 27.78 5.94
N SER A 676 -14.32 26.51 6.18
CA SER A 676 -14.43 25.87 7.49
C SER A 676 -13.34 26.31 8.47
N TYR A 677 -12.25 26.88 7.97
CA TYR A 677 -11.17 27.43 8.79
C TYR A 677 -11.51 28.86 9.19
N THR A 678 -11.96 29.01 10.43
CA THR A 678 -12.13 30.31 11.09
C THR A 678 -10.77 30.98 11.23
N ASP A 679 -10.69 32.30 11.08
CA ASP A 679 -9.48 33.17 11.13
C ASP A 679 -8.82 33.55 9.80
N LEU A 680 -9.28 33.01 8.66
CA LEU A 680 -8.83 33.53 7.36
C LEU A 680 -9.55 34.84 6.99
N PRO A 681 -8.80 35.89 6.56
CA PRO A 681 -9.36 37.19 6.17
C PRO A 681 -10.46 37.12 5.10
N ASN A 682 -10.47 36.03 4.31
CA ASN A 682 -11.36 35.83 3.16
C ASN A 682 -12.35 34.67 3.32
N SER A 683 -12.55 34.12 4.52
CA SER A 683 -13.48 32.99 4.73
C SER A 683 -14.90 33.30 4.23
N THR A 684 -15.41 34.52 4.47
CA THR A 684 -16.70 34.99 3.93
C THR A 684 -16.72 35.01 2.41
N MET A 685 -15.62 35.40 1.74
CA MET A 685 -15.53 35.39 0.28
C MET A 685 -15.75 33.99 -0.29
N TRP A 686 -15.14 32.96 0.30
CA TRP A 686 -15.29 31.58 -0.15
C TRP A 686 -16.68 31.01 0.11
N ARG A 687 -17.33 31.42 1.21
CA ARG A 687 -18.75 31.09 1.46
C ARG A 687 -19.66 31.68 0.40
N ILE A 688 -19.39 32.91 -0.04
CA ILE A 688 -20.14 33.56 -1.11
C ILE A 688 -19.86 32.87 -2.44
N ARG A 689 -18.61 32.57 -2.77
CA ARG A 689 -18.27 31.80 -3.99
C ARG A 689 -18.97 30.45 -4.04
N TYR A 690 -19.02 29.74 -2.91
CA TYR A 690 -19.80 28.51 -2.78
C TYR A 690 -21.29 28.74 -3.10
N LEU A 691 -21.89 29.77 -2.52
CA LEU A 691 -23.29 30.11 -2.73
C LEU A 691 -23.59 30.51 -4.19
N ASP A 692 -22.72 31.34 -4.78
CA ASP A 692 -22.83 31.79 -6.16
C ASP A 692 -22.69 30.60 -7.13
N GLU A 693 -21.77 29.68 -6.85
CA GLU A 693 -21.56 28.51 -7.70
C GLU A 693 -22.72 27.51 -7.59
N ILE A 694 -23.13 27.14 -6.38
CA ILE A 694 -24.23 26.17 -6.18
C ILE A 694 -25.56 26.69 -6.71
N SER A 695 -25.78 28.02 -6.69
CA SER A 695 -27.03 28.64 -7.16
C SER A 695 -27.16 28.74 -8.69
N LYS A 696 -26.07 28.58 -9.45
CA LYS A 696 -26.08 28.54 -10.93
C LYS A 696 -26.67 27.24 -11.49
N HIS A 697 -26.65 26.16 -10.72
CA HIS A 697 -27.11 24.85 -11.17
C HIS A 697 -28.57 24.60 -10.77
N THR A 698 -29.30 23.84 -11.60
CA THR A 698 -30.74 23.61 -11.42
C THR A 698 -31.07 22.20 -10.93
N GLU A 699 -30.15 21.24 -11.10
CA GLU A 699 -30.30 19.85 -10.66
C GLU A 699 -29.66 19.72 -9.27
N PHE A 700 -30.49 19.72 -8.22
CA PHE A 700 -30.05 19.73 -6.81
C PHE A 700 -29.89 18.34 -6.20
N ASP A 701 -29.81 17.30 -7.02
CA ASP A 701 -29.84 15.88 -6.63
C ASP A 701 -28.56 15.41 -5.91
N HIS A 702 -27.56 16.28 -5.77
CA HIS A 702 -26.25 15.99 -5.17
C HIS A 702 -26.01 16.70 -3.83
N ILE A 703 -27.01 17.35 -3.25
CA ILE A 703 -26.89 18.03 -1.95
C ILE A 703 -26.54 17.03 -0.86
N THR A 704 -25.51 17.36 -0.07
CA THR A 704 -25.01 16.57 1.04
C THR A 704 -25.33 17.23 2.39
N VAL A 705 -25.16 16.49 3.49
CA VAL A 705 -25.28 17.05 4.85
C VAL A 705 -24.31 18.23 5.06
N ASP A 706 -23.10 18.13 4.48
CA ASP A 706 -22.08 19.18 4.53
C ASP A 706 -22.53 20.47 3.82
N ASP A 707 -23.34 20.36 2.76
CA ASP A 707 -23.88 21.52 2.05
C ASP A 707 -24.86 22.30 2.94
N ILE A 708 -25.73 21.59 3.65
CA ILE A 708 -26.71 22.21 4.57
C ILE A 708 -26.01 22.83 5.77
N GLN A 709 -24.99 22.16 6.30
CA GLN A 709 -24.13 22.72 7.33
C GLN A 709 -23.41 23.99 6.85
N ALA A 710 -22.86 23.98 5.62
CA ALA A 710 -22.19 25.15 5.06
C ALA A 710 -23.15 26.33 4.88
N LEU A 711 -24.40 26.08 4.47
CA LEU A 711 -25.45 27.10 4.37
C LEU A 711 -25.78 27.71 5.73
N SER A 712 -25.88 26.91 6.80
CA SER A 712 -26.20 27.45 8.13
C SER A 712 -25.11 28.40 8.63
N PHE A 713 -23.84 28.01 8.50
CA PHE A 713 -22.71 28.87 8.88
C PHE A 713 -22.60 30.11 7.99
N THR A 714 -22.92 29.99 6.70
CA THR A 714 -22.92 31.13 5.78
C THR A 714 -24.03 32.12 6.14
N ALA A 715 -25.22 31.63 6.46
CA ALA A 715 -26.33 32.46 6.92
C ALA A 715 -26.01 33.18 8.24
N PHE A 716 -25.38 32.47 9.20
CA PHE A 716 -24.89 33.06 10.44
C PHE A 716 -23.92 34.22 10.18
N GLN A 717 -22.91 33.98 9.34
CA GLN A 717 -21.85 34.96 9.10
C GLN A 717 -22.35 36.17 8.32
N LEU A 718 -23.11 35.97 7.24
CA LEU A 718 -23.68 37.07 6.45
C LEU A 718 -24.60 37.95 7.29
N ARG A 719 -25.38 37.36 8.21
CA ARG A 719 -26.20 38.11 9.17
C ARG A 719 -25.33 38.92 10.14
N LYS A 720 -24.30 38.30 10.73
CA LYS A 720 -23.36 38.97 11.64
C LYS A 720 -22.69 40.19 10.98
N GLU A 721 -22.33 40.07 9.70
CA GLU A 721 -21.74 41.14 8.89
C GLU A 721 -22.78 42.10 8.27
N LYS A 722 -24.09 41.88 8.50
CA LYS A 722 -25.20 42.66 7.94
C LYS A 722 -25.22 42.72 6.40
N GLN A 723 -24.76 41.66 5.73
CA GLN A 723 -24.82 41.52 4.27
C GLN A 723 -26.21 41.01 3.82
N PHE A 724 -27.25 41.81 4.06
CA PHE A 724 -28.65 41.41 3.88
C PHE A 724 -29.03 41.03 2.44
N GLU A 725 -28.44 41.67 1.44
CA GLU A 725 -28.70 41.35 0.02
C GLU A 725 -28.29 39.91 -0.32
N LYS A 726 -27.08 39.51 0.09
CA LYS A 726 -26.58 38.15 -0.12
C LYS A 726 -27.35 37.12 0.71
N LEU A 727 -27.79 37.53 1.90
CA LEU A 727 -28.62 36.70 2.78
C LEU A 727 -30.01 36.43 2.17
N GLU A 728 -30.61 37.42 1.51
CA GLU A 728 -31.84 37.24 0.72
C GLU A 728 -31.61 36.26 -0.43
N GLY A 729 -30.48 36.37 -1.14
CA GLY A 729 -30.04 35.40 -2.16
C GLY A 729 -29.93 33.97 -1.63
N LEU A 730 -29.33 33.78 -0.46
CA LEU A 730 -29.24 32.48 0.22
C LEU A 730 -30.62 31.90 0.51
N TYR A 731 -31.56 32.70 1.03
CA TYR A 731 -32.90 32.20 1.33
C TYR A 731 -33.78 31.97 0.10
N ASN A 732 -33.52 32.69 -1.00
CA ASN A 732 -34.12 32.36 -2.30
C ASN A 732 -33.64 31.00 -2.82
N PHE A 733 -32.37 30.67 -2.60
CA PHE A 733 -31.83 29.33 -2.88
C PHE A 733 -32.42 28.28 -1.92
N TRP A 734 -32.44 28.55 -0.61
CA TRP A 734 -33.00 27.65 0.41
C TRP A 734 -34.43 27.22 0.09
N LYS A 735 -35.29 28.15 -0.34
CA LYS A 735 -36.68 27.85 -0.74
C LYS A 735 -36.79 26.79 -1.84
N LYS A 736 -35.78 26.64 -2.72
CA LYS A 736 -35.77 25.65 -3.79
C LYS A 736 -35.42 24.24 -3.30
N ILE A 737 -34.68 24.13 -2.20
CA ILE A 737 -34.08 22.87 -1.72
C ILE A 737 -34.58 22.43 -0.34
N SER A 738 -35.38 23.26 0.34
CA SER A 738 -35.70 23.11 1.76
C SER A 738 -36.36 21.77 2.09
N THR A 739 -37.26 21.27 1.23
CA THR A 739 -37.91 19.97 1.44
C THR A 739 -36.89 18.84 1.48
N SER A 740 -36.05 18.71 0.44
CA SER A 740 -35.01 17.67 0.36
C SER A 740 -33.94 17.85 1.44
N ALA A 741 -33.59 19.09 1.79
CA ALA A 741 -32.61 19.39 2.83
C ALA A 741 -33.09 18.94 4.23
N ILE A 742 -34.37 19.16 4.54
CA ILE A 742 -34.98 18.74 5.80
C ILE A 742 -35.01 17.21 5.91
N GLU A 743 -35.38 16.52 4.82
CA GLU A 743 -35.35 15.06 4.78
C GLU A 743 -33.95 14.49 4.97
N LEU A 744 -32.93 15.14 4.39
CA LEU A 744 -31.54 14.72 4.49
C LEU A 744 -30.93 14.97 5.87
N THR A 745 -31.16 16.15 6.45
CA THR A 745 -30.66 16.51 7.78
C THR A 745 -31.57 17.53 8.48
N PRO A 746 -32.48 17.06 9.35
CA PRO A 746 -33.30 17.97 10.16
C PRO A 746 -32.44 18.85 11.07
N TYR A 747 -31.33 18.31 11.59
CA TYR A 747 -30.41 18.99 12.49
C TYR A 747 -29.89 20.32 11.90
N TRP A 748 -29.21 20.27 10.75
CA TRP A 748 -28.62 21.47 10.15
C TRP A 748 -29.69 22.39 9.54
N SER A 749 -30.80 21.82 9.05
CA SER A 749 -31.92 22.57 8.51
C SER A 749 -32.57 23.50 9.54
N ILE A 750 -32.68 23.06 10.80
CA ILE A 750 -33.18 23.89 11.90
C ILE A 750 -32.30 25.14 12.07
N PHE A 751 -30.98 25.02 11.98
CA PHE A 751 -30.08 26.17 12.10
C PHE A 751 -30.21 27.15 10.93
N VAL A 752 -30.38 26.65 9.70
CA VAL A 752 -30.66 27.52 8.54
C VAL A 752 -31.94 28.31 8.76
N ILE A 753 -33.03 27.64 9.18
CA ILE A 753 -34.33 28.28 9.46
C ILE A 753 -34.23 29.25 10.65
N ALA A 754 -33.47 28.91 11.69
CA ALA A 754 -33.27 29.77 12.85
C ALA A 754 -32.54 31.08 12.46
N HIS A 755 -31.55 31.01 11.57
CA HIS A 755 -30.92 32.20 11.02
C HIS A 755 -31.88 33.00 10.13
N ALA A 756 -32.82 32.34 9.43
CA ALA A 756 -33.84 33.01 8.62
C ALA A 756 -34.80 33.80 9.50
N MET A 757 -35.28 33.16 10.56
CA MET A 757 -36.11 33.77 11.60
C MET A 757 -35.47 35.04 12.16
N LEU A 758 -34.19 34.97 12.57
CA LEU A 758 -33.50 36.11 13.15
C LEU A 758 -33.21 37.21 12.11
N PHE A 759 -32.85 36.84 10.88
CA PHE A 759 -32.70 37.78 9.77
C PHE A 759 -33.99 38.55 9.48
N LYS A 760 -35.12 37.84 9.33
CA LYS A 760 -36.42 38.46 9.06
C LYS A 760 -36.87 39.37 10.22
N ARG A 761 -36.52 39.03 11.46
CA ARG A 761 -36.69 39.93 12.62
C ARG A 761 -35.84 41.19 12.49
N GLU A 762 -34.56 41.08 12.12
CA GLU A 762 -33.63 42.21 12.00
C GLU A 762 -34.06 43.21 10.91
N ILE A 763 -34.62 42.73 9.79
CA ILE A 763 -35.20 43.58 8.73
C ILE A 763 -36.65 44.00 8.99
N LYS A 764 -37.20 43.72 10.19
CA LYS A 764 -38.58 44.04 10.62
C LYS A 764 -39.70 43.36 9.81
N CYS A 765 -39.41 42.28 9.08
CA CYS A 765 -40.43 41.44 8.45
C CYS A 765 -40.99 40.42 9.47
N LEU A 766 -41.83 40.90 10.40
CA LEU A 766 -42.41 40.08 11.47
C LEU A 766 -43.25 38.87 11.00
N PRO A 767 -44.04 38.94 9.91
CA PRO A 767 -44.80 37.78 9.43
C PRO A 767 -43.89 36.60 9.04
N GLU A 768 -42.90 36.83 8.20
CA GLU A 768 -41.94 35.79 7.78
C GLU A 768 -41.06 35.33 8.96
N ALA A 769 -40.70 36.22 9.88
CA ALA A 769 -39.96 35.84 11.08
C ALA A 769 -40.75 34.84 11.94
N ARG A 770 -42.07 35.03 12.08
CA ARG A 770 -42.95 34.12 12.82
C ARG A 770 -43.16 32.79 12.10
N GLU A 771 -43.28 32.81 10.78
CA GLU A 771 -43.39 31.58 9.97
C GLU A 771 -42.16 30.69 10.16
N ASN A 772 -40.96 31.25 10.02
CA ASN A 772 -39.72 30.53 10.26
C ASN A 772 -39.58 30.08 11.73
N ALA A 773 -40.03 30.90 12.69
CA ALA A 773 -40.04 30.52 14.10
C ALA A 773 -40.92 29.29 14.36
N GLN A 774 -42.12 29.25 13.79
CA GLN A 774 -43.03 28.11 13.93
C GLN A 774 -42.44 26.86 13.26
N GLN A 775 -41.91 27.00 12.04
CA GLN A 775 -41.30 25.89 11.31
C GLN A 775 -40.11 25.28 12.07
N ALA A 776 -39.25 26.11 12.67
CA ALA A 776 -38.14 25.63 13.49
C ALA A 776 -38.62 24.85 14.73
N LEU A 777 -39.68 25.33 15.40
CA LEU A 777 -40.27 24.66 16.56
C LEU A 777 -40.90 23.31 16.19
N ASP A 778 -41.64 23.26 15.08
CA ASP A 778 -42.30 22.05 14.59
C ASP A 778 -41.26 20.97 14.27
N LEU A 779 -40.16 21.33 13.61
CA LEU A 779 -39.05 20.40 13.32
C LEU A 779 -38.35 19.91 14.59
N ILE A 780 -38.09 20.80 15.55
CA ILE A 780 -37.49 20.43 16.85
C ILE A 780 -38.42 19.45 17.60
N GLN A 781 -39.73 19.67 17.54
CA GLN A 781 -40.71 18.79 18.17
C GLN A 781 -40.78 17.42 17.48
N LEU A 782 -40.80 17.40 16.15
CA LEU A 782 -40.89 16.17 15.35
C LEU A 782 -39.67 15.26 15.58
N HIS A 783 -38.47 15.85 15.67
CA HIS A 783 -37.20 15.12 15.83
C HIS A 783 -36.63 15.19 17.25
N HIS A 784 -37.48 15.42 18.26
CA HIS A 784 -37.05 15.66 19.64
C HIS A 784 -36.14 14.56 20.20
N LYS A 785 -36.44 13.28 19.94
CA LYS A 785 -35.63 12.17 20.46
C LYS A 785 -34.23 12.16 19.88
N ASP A 786 -34.10 12.43 18.58
CA ASP A 786 -32.82 12.39 17.86
C ASP A 786 -31.96 13.62 18.20
N ILE A 787 -32.60 14.78 18.35
CA ILE A 787 -31.91 16.06 18.65
C ILE A 787 -31.35 16.07 20.09
N PHE A 788 -32.10 15.56 21.07
CA PHE A 788 -31.75 15.64 22.49
C PHE A 788 -31.00 14.41 23.03
N ALA A 789 -30.62 13.45 22.18
CA ALA A 789 -29.77 12.32 22.55
C ALA A 789 -28.27 12.66 22.64
N ASN A 790 -27.82 13.79 22.09
CA ASN A 790 -26.41 14.19 21.98
C ASN A 790 -26.04 15.39 22.89
N SER A 791 -24.74 15.60 23.13
CA SER A 791 -24.15 16.60 24.04
C SER A 791 -24.30 18.09 23.64
N ARG A 792 -25.10 18.43 22.62
CA ARG A 792 -25.29 19.81 22.09
C ARG A 792 -26.71 20.37 22.26
N SER A 793 -27.46 19.90 23.26
CA SER A 793 -28.86 20.30 23.51
C SER A 793 -29.06 21.81 23.75
N GLU A 794 -28.04 22.51 24.25
CA GLU A 794 -28.11 23.95 24.58
C GLU A 794 -28.36 24.85 23.36
N GLU A 795 -27.80 24.53 22.20
CA GLU A 795 -27.97 25.31 20.97
C GLU A 795 -29.44 25.31 20.52
N PHE A 796 -30.11 24.16 20.61
CA PHE A 796 -31.53 24.03 20.29
C PHE A 796 -32.43 24.72 21.30
N HIS A 797 -32.05 24.74 22.58
CA HIS A 797 -32.75 25.54 23.58
C HIS A 797 -32.66 27.04 23.27
N ALA A 798 -31.54 27.52 22.75
CA ALA A 798 -31.41 28.91 22.30
C ALA A 798 -32.32 29.22 21.10
N VAL A 799 -32.37 28.32 20.10
CA VAL A 799 -33.30 28.45 18.95
C VAL A 799 -34.74 28.52 19.43
N LYS A 800 -35.16 27.61 20.32
CA LYS A 800 -36.52 27.58 20.89
C LYS A 800 -36.87 28.86 21.63
N ARG A 801 -35.94 29.37 22.46
CA ARG A 801 -36.13 30.63 23.19
C ARG A 801 -36.33 31.81 22.24
N HIS A 802 -35.51 31.92 21.21
CA HIS A 802 -35.64 32.98 20.21
C HIS A 802 -36.93 32.88 19.40
N ALA A 803 -37.37 31.66 19.05
CA ALA A 803 -38.64 31.44 18.38
C ALA A 803 -39.82 31.86 19.26
N ASP A 804 -39.85 31.43 20.53
CA ASP A 804 -40.88 31.82 21.49
C ASP A 804 -40.93 33.34 21.71
N GLU A 805 -39.78 34.01 21.79
CA GLU A 805 -39.70 35.47 21.87
C GLU A 805 -40.37 36.12 20.66
N ILE A 806 -40.05 35.67 19.44
CA ILE A 806 -40.59 36.23 18.19
C ILE A 806 -42.10 35.98 18.05
N LEU A 807 -42.58 34.81 18.47
CA LEU A 807 -44.01 34.49 18.48
C LEU A 807 -44.78 35.34 19.52
N ARG A 808 -44.13 35.72 20.64
CA ARG A 808 -44.70 36.58 21.68
C ARG A 808 -44.63 38.07 21.35
N LEU A 809 -43.74 38.50 20.45
CA LEU A 809 -43.72 39.89 19.98
C LEU A 809 -45.11 40.21 19.44
N ARG A 810 -45.80 41.19 20.04
CA ARG A 810 -47.01 41.74 19.43
C ARG A 810 -46.60 42.31 18.07
N ALA A 811 -47.42 42.11 17.04
CA ALA A 811 -47.20 42.82 15.79
C ALA A 811 -47.08 44.30 16.16
N GLU A 812 -46.08 45.00 15.62
CA GLU A 812 -46.00 46.46 15.79
C GLU A 812 -47.41 47.00 15.54
N HIS A 813 -47.85 47.86 16.47
CA HIS A 813 -49.21 48.40 16.49
C HIS A 813 -49.55 48.83 15.06
N ASP A 814 -50.60 48.25 14.43
CA ASP A 814 -51.11 48.74 13.14
C ASP A 814 -51.26 50.26 13.33
N PRO A 815 -50.40 51.09 12.69
CA PRO A 815 -50.33 52.51 12.99
C PRO A 815 -51.61 53.21 12.57
N PHE A 816 -52.51 52.50 11.89
CA PHE A 816 -53.82 52.96 11.45
C PHE A 816 -54.96 52.27 12.21
N ARG A 817 -54.69 51.57 13.32
CA ARG A 817 -55.71 50.87 14.12
C ARG A 817 -56.80 51.80 14.64
N HIS A 818 -56.46 53.07 14.89
CA HIS A 818 -57.41 54.10 15.31
C HIS A 818 -58.31 54.59 14.17
N ILE A 819 -57.95 54.33 12.91
CA ILE A 819 -58.71 54.75 11.74
C ILE A 819 -59.81 53.73 11.45
N GLY A 820 -61.07 54.20 11.51
CA GLY A 820 -62.23 53.35 11.24
C GLY A 820 -62.24 52.82 9.80
N ARG A 821 -62.64 51.56 9.60
CA ARG A 821 -62.68 50.90 8.27
C ARG A 821 -63.36 51.73 7.16
N ASN A 822 -64.39 52.51 7.52
CA ASN A 822 -65.13 53.38 6.59
C ASN A 822 -64.83 54.88 6.75
N GLN A 823 -63.92 55.24 7.66
CA GLN A 823 -63.47 56.62 7.85
C GLN A 823 -62.78 57.10 6.57
N LYS A 824 -63.10 58.33 6.15
CA LYS A 824 -62.45 58.94 4.99
C LYS A 824 -61.11 59.49 5.44
N ILE A 825 -60.07 59.18 4.68
CA ILE A 825 -58.72 59.68 4.90
C ILE A 825 -58.19 60.29 3.61
N GLN A 826 -57.24 61.19 3.77
CA GLN A 826 -56.55 61.84 2.66
C GLN A 826 -55.16 61.22 2.54
N VAL A 827 -54.85 60.65 1.38
CA VAL A 827 -53.56 59.99 1.11
C VAL A 827 -52.89 60.58 -0.12
N SER A 828 -51.54 60.63 -0.12
CA SER A 828 -50.73 61.08 -1.25
C SER A 828 -50.05 59.90 -1.94
N TYR A 829 -50.16 59.84 -3.27
CA TYR A 829 -49.32 58.99 -4.11
C TYR A 829 -48.28 59.88 -4.80
N GLY A 830 -47.09 60.03 -4.21
CA GLY A 830 -46.06 60.98 -4.68
C GLY A 830 -46.41 62.45 -4.35
N GLU A 831 -45.73 63.39 -4.99
CA GLU A 831 -45.82 64.84 -4.66
C GLU A 831 -47.11 65.52 -5.16
N ASP A 832 -47.79 64.98 -6.20
CA ASP A 832 -48.85 65.73 -6.90
C ASP A 832 -50.27 65.11 -6.82
N LYS A 833 -50.43 63.91 -6.24
CA LYS A 833 -51.72 63.19 -6.29
C LYS A 833 -52.28 62.88 -4.91
N VAL A 834 -53.10 63.82 -4.42
CA VAL A 834 -53.83 63.68 -3.16
C VAL A 834 -55.26 63.22 -3.41
N VAL A 835 -55.68 62.13 -2.75
CA VAL A 835 -57.00 61.53 -2.94
C VAL A 835 -57.70 61.31 -1.60
N VAL A 836 -58.99 61.60 -1.53
CA VAL A 836 -59.84 61.33 -0.36
C VAL A 836 -60.62 60.04 -0.58
N VAL A 837 -60.37 59.03 0.23
CA VAL A 837 -60.89 57.67 0.06
C VAL A 837 -61.19 57.03 1.42
N LYS A 838 -62.02 55.99 1.44
CA LYS A 838 -62.26 55.24 2.69
C LYS A 838 -61.00 54.45 3.04
N PHE A 839 -60.61 54.40 4.31
CA PHE A 839 -59.41 53.70 4.76
C PHE A 839 -59.32 52.25 4.22
N LYS A 840 -60.44 51.51 4.18
CA LYS A 840 -60.48 50.15 3.60
C LYS A 840 -60.00 50.03 2.15
N GLN A 841 -60.05 51.10 1.36
CA GLN A 841 -59.69 51.10 -0.06
C GLN A 841 -58.19 51.29 -0.29
N VAL A 842 -57.47 51.82 0.69
CA VAL A 842 -56.04 52.16 0.58
C VAL A 842 -55.20 51.62 1.72
N ARG A 843 -55.78 50.76 2.57
CA ARG A 843 -55.10 50.16 3.72
C ARG A 843 -53.85 49.37 3.29
N GLU A 844 -53.96 48.56 2.25
CA GLU A 844 -52.81 47.79 1.75
C GLU A 844 -51.75 48.68 1.11
N ASP A 845 -52.16 49.75 0.42
CA ASP A 845 -51.24 50.69 -0.19
C ASP A 845 -50.50 51.55 0.86
N LEU A 846 -51.15 51.87 1.99
CA LEU A 846 -50.52 52.55 3.15
C LEU A 846 -49.55 51.63 3.88
N ILE A 847 -49.93 50.36 4.13
CA ILE A 847 -49.05 49.36 4.77
C ILE A 847 -47.85 49.04 3.87
N GLY A 848 -48.06 48.98 2.55
CA GLY A 848 -47.01 48.74 1.57
C GLY A 848 -46.20 49.96 1.15
N GLY A 849 -46.42 51.14 1.78
CA GLY A 849 -45.65 52.37 1.49
C GLY A 849 -45.87 53.00 0.11
N LYS A 850 -46.90 52.57 -0.63
CA LYS A 850 -47.23 53.09 -1.97
C LYS A 850 -47.91 54.47 -1.90
N CYS A 851 -48.52 54.79 -0.78
CA CYS A 851 -49.04 56.12 -0.47
C CYS A 851 -48.78 56.50 0.98
N VAL A 852 -48.86 57.79 1.27
CA VAL A 852 -48.62 58.37 2.61
C VAL A 852 -49.90 58.99 3.13
N LEU A 853 -50.25 58.74 4.40
CA LEU A 853 -51.38 59.38 5.06
C LEU A 853 -51.07 60.88 5.28
N ILE A 854 -51.93 61.75 4.76
CA ILE A 854 -51.82 63.21 4.92
C ILE A 854 -52.71 63.69 6.07
N ASN A 855 -53.97 63.25 6.09
CA ASN A 855 -54.95 63.73 7.08
C ASN A 855 -56.08 62.73 7.32
N GLU A 856 -56.60 62.72 8.54
CA GLU A 856 -57.77 61.95 8.96
C GLU A 856 -59.00 62.86 8.96
N LEU A 857 -60.03 62.51 8.20
CA LEU A 857 -61.28 63.26 8.17
C LEU A 857 -62.25 62.62 9.17
N ILE A 858 -62.87 63.44 10.02
CA ILE A 858 -63.80 63.03 11.08
C ILE A 858 -65.06 62.42 10.47
#